data_AF-A0A6A6FZM5-F1
#
_entry.id   AF-A0A6A6FZM5-F1
#
_cell.length_a   1.000
_cell.length_b   1.000
_cell.length_c   1.000
_cell.angle_alpha   90.00
_cell.angle_beta   90.00
_cell.angle_gamma   90.00
#
_symmetry.space_group_name_H-M   'P 1'
#
loop_
_entity.id
_entity.type
_entity.pdbx_description
1 polymer ?
#
loop_
_entity_poly.entity_id
_entity_poly.type
_entity_poly.pdbx_seq_one_letter_code
_entity_poly.pdbx_strand_id
1 'polypeptide(L)'
;MRKLSWHFLPFLLLLLTSWLSAGTAQEVSGENENTYTINRPHDDDYAQAEKLAQQETFHDTSNNEGARAVESALSILSRIQSPKPSLVRLPKNEGFMGSTVHYAKEIFVLLFMNGPAAPELITPSSANTSPKLSTSLMRATSLLEDAATKHQNHDAIWLLAELNFHGNYTHPRNYTAAFEHYHTLAGLSGNASAQHMLGFMYATGIGGVVIPDQARALLYHTFAAEQGHTKSQMTVAFRHHAGIGTPRDCETAVKYYRQVATKANRFYKSGPPGGHVLVKNAYRLADEEGGVYGEGASVSSAGPNAKQGGPTSDAYADIADVLEYLDFQARKGDLRASFNLAKLYYDGSRGLEPDMRRAKEEFMRIARMYWLSGGKTASDAAPIVEKLAPRAAGYLGRMFLRGEGTKQSYEIAQIWLKRGIEYGDALSQYSMGVMYMHGLGVPKDAIRAASYLGSAADDDMAVAQTDLGVLFLDQGEVATARSYFELAIRSGHIEAYYYLAEMAHLGLGRERSCNVAAAFYKIAAEKAEVISASFIEANEAHEANDLPRALVAYMMAAEQGWENAQANVAWLLDRTTSTWSLPSLLHNIPSTPAISSDSSLALLYYTRSARQQNLDSLLKAGDHHFFGLGTSPSPENAAACYTSAAESMRSAQAMWNLGWMHERGLGVEKDYHLAKRYYDLALETNGEAYLPVKLSLAVLRVRSWWNSIRGGAVRGIQDEETPRRRRGFWEWVGEFLDNDRKMWDENGGAGERDDWDIDFDGEEEGNGIGAEYFVEPGEEQIFEGVGILVLAALLAGLIWWRQRRVQRGQGQEGVVGPDGGNLQQGQVQGQDGQEGQDRRVFPAPDDPDFAPWNAPGGVGH
;
A
#
# COMPACT_ATOMS: atom_id res chain seq x y z
N MET A 1 -16.49 -42.70 -34.31
CA MET A 1 -16.95 -41.30 -34.25
C MET A 1 -16.00 -40.44 -33.39
N ARG A 2 -14.74 -40.33 -33.81
CA ARG A 2 -13.69 -39.49 -33.19
C ARG A 2 -12.81 -39.02 -34.34
N LYS A 3 -13.07 -37.83 -34.88
CA LYS A 3 -12.20 -37.04 -35.79
C LYS A 3 -12.86 -35.76 -36.35
N LEU A 4 -13.93 -35.23 -35.73
CA LEU A 4 -14.59 -34.01 -36.22
C LEU A 4 -14.41 -32.77 -35.32
N SER A 5 -13.81 -32.87 -34.13
CA SER A 5 -13.81 -31.76 -33.15
C SER A 5 -12.57 -30.84 -33.18
N TRP A 6 -11.51 -31.18 -33.90
CA TRP A 6 -10.25 -30.38 -33.89
C TRP A 6 -10.14 -29.36 -35.04
N HIS A 7 -11.03 -29.38 -36.02
CA HIS A 7 -11.01 -28.43 -37.14
C HIS A 7 -11.95 -27.23 -36.91
N PHE A 8 -12.81 -27.29 -35.90
CA PHE A 8 -13.70 -26.18 -35.54
C PHE A 8 -13.04 -25.18 -34.58
N LEU A 9 -12.08 -25.60 -33.75
CA LEU A 9 -11.38 -24.72 -32.80
C LEU A 9 -10.70 -23.50 -33.46
N PRO A 10 -9.93 -23.63 -34.57
CA PRO A 10 -9.33 -22.47 -35.23
C PRO A 10 -10.37 -21.57 -35.90
N PHE A 11 -11.51 -22.14 -36.34
CA PHE A 11 -12.61 -21.39 -36.95
C PHE A 11 -13.40 -20.59 -35.89
N LEU A 12 -13.57 -21.17 -34.70
CA LEU A 12 -14.20 -20.54 -33.54
C LEU A 12 -13.30 -19.43 -32.96
N LEU A 13 -11.99 -19.64 -32.93
CA LEU A 13 -10.98 -18.61 -32.61
C LEU A 13 -10.98 -17.48 -33.65
N LEU A 14 -11.05 -17.79 -34.94
CA LEU A 14 -11.17 -16.78 -36.00
C LEU A 14 -12.46 -15.97 -35.90
N LEU A 15 -13.59 -16.64 -35.60
CA LEU A 15 -14.87 -15.98 -35.34
C LEU A 15 -14.81 -15.11 -34.08
N LEU A 16 -14.13 -15.56 -33.02
CA LEU A 16 -13.94 -14.76 -31.81
C LEU A 16 -13.10 -13.51 -32.11
N THR A 17 -12.01 -13.65 -32.89
CA THR A 17 -11.16 -12.52 -33.28
C THR A 17 -11.86 -11.53 -34.22
N SER A 18 -12.69 -12.01 -35.14
CA SER A 18 -13.44 -11.13 -36.04
C SER A 18 -14.58 -10.42 -35.31
N TRP A 19 -15.25 -11.09 -34.37
CA TRP A 19 -16.30 -10.48 -33.53
C TRP A 19 -15.73 -9.43 -32.56
N LEU A 20 -14.56 -9.70 -31.96
CA LEU A 20 -13.81 -8.72 -31.15
C LEU A 20 -13.34 -7.52 -31.98
N SER A 21 -12.89 -7.74 -33.22
CA SER A 21 -12.47 -6.64 -34.12
C SER A 21 -13.65 -5.76 -34.58
N ALA A 22 -14.83 -6.35 -34.79
CA ALA A 22 -16.03 -5.61 -35.16
C ALA A 22 -16.54 -4.72 -34.01
N GLY A 23 -16.41 -5.18 -32.76
CA GLY A 23 -16.72 -4.36 -31.57
C GLY A 23 -15.86 -3.10 -31.49
N THR A 24 -14.56 -3.18 -31.84
CA THR A 24 -13.66 -2.02 -31.83
C THR A 24 -13.91 -1.00 -32.94
N ALA A 25 -14.52 -1.42 -34.05
CA ALA A 25 -14.78 -0.53 -35.19
C ALA A 25 -16.04 0.33 -35.02
N GLN A 26 -16.94 -0.04 -34.11
CA GLN A 26 -18.24 0.61 -33.93
C GLN A 26 -18.23 1.74 -32.87
N GLU A 27 -17.20 1.83 -32.03
CA GLU A 27 -17.01 2.94 -31.07
C GLU A 27 -16.27 4.15 -31.65
N VAL A 28 -15.59 4.03 -32.79
CA VAL A 28 -14.80 5.15 -33.37
C VAL A 28 -15.69 6.23 -34.03
N SER A 29 -16.99 5.98 -34.22
CA SER A 29 -17.89 6.93 -34.90
C SER A 29 -18.85 7.69 -33.99
N GLY A 30 -18.62 7.73 -32.67
CA GLY A 30 -19.63 8.20 -31.73
C GLY A 30 -19.13 8.90 -30.47
N GLU A 31 -18.04 9.65 -30.50
CA GLU A 31 -17.72 10.59 -29.42
C GLU A 31 -17.70 12.02 -29.94
N ASN A 32 -18.70 12.78 -29.48
CA ASN A 32 -18.82 14.21 -29.69
C ASN A 32 -17.57 14.92 -29.16
N GLU A 33 -16.98 15.75 -30.00
CA GLU A 33 -15.99 16.77 -29.64
C GLU A 33 -16.57 17.75 -28.61
N ASN A 34 -16.52 17.38 -27.33
CA ASN A 34 -16.61 18.33 -26.23
C ASN A 34 -15.18 18.64 -25.80
N THR A 35 -14.58 19.60 -26.51
CA THR A 35 -13.35 20.26 -26.12
C THR A 35 -13.57 20.93 -24.77
N TYR A 36 -13.14 20.30 -23.69
CA TYR A 36 -12.99 20.99 -22.41
C TYR A 36 -11.84 21.99 -22.57
N THR A 37 -12.22 23.22 -22.91
CA THR A 37 -11.40 24.41 -22.72
C THR A 37 -11.10 24.53 -21.23
N ILE A 38 -9.90 24.12 -20.82
CA ILE A 38 -9.31 24.64 -19.60
C ILE A 38 -9.21 26.15 -19.82
N ASN A 39 -10.00 26.91 -19.07
CA ASN A 39 -9.91 28.36 -19.05
C ASN A 39 -8.49 28.75 -18.62
N ARG A 40 -7.64 28.98 -19.62
CA ARG A 40 -6.38 29.68 -19.48
C ARG A 40 -6.68 31.13 -19.07
N PRO A 41 -5.84 31.76 -18.25
CA PRO A 41 -5.84 33.21 -18.16
C PRO A 41 -5.73 33.81 -19.56
N HIS A 42 -6.54 34.81 -19.84
CA HIS A 42 -6.70 35.51 -21.11
C HIS A 42 -5.32 35.89 -21.70
N ASP A 43 -5.08 35.57 -22.99
CA ASP A 43 -3.87 35.93 -23.74
C ASP A 43 -3.56 37.45 -23.79
N ASP A 44 -4.49 38.30 -23.32
CA ASP A 44 -4.33 39.75 -23.30
C ASP A 44 -3.50 40.27 -22.11
N ASP A 45 -3.39 39.53 -21.00
CA ASP A 45 -2.60 39.94 -19.83
C ASP A 45 -1.08 39.77 -20.06
N TYR A 46 -0.67 38.85 -20.94
CA TYR A 46 0.73 38.63 -21.30
C TYR A 46 1.28 39.74 -22.21
N ALA A 47 0.47 40.29 -23.12
CA ALA A 47 0.86 41.40 -23.98
C ALA A 47 1.04 42.72 -23.20
N GLN A 48 0.33 42.86 -22.07
CA GLN A 48 0.46 44.01 -21.17
C GLN A 48 1.71 43.89 -20.27
N ALA A 49 2.03 42.68 -19.82
CA ALA A 49 3.26 42.38 -19.08
C ALA A 49 4.53 42.53 -19.94
N GLU A 50 4.46 42.18 -21.22
CA GLU A 50 5.57 42.33 -22.18
C GLU A 50 5.90 43.80 -22.47
N LYS A 51 4.89 44.69 -22.46
CA LYS A 51 5.10 46.15 -22.58
C LYS A 51 5.66 46.80 -21.31
N LEU A 52 5.34 46.24 -20.14
CA LEU A 52 5.90 46.70 -18.85
C LEU A 52 7.33 46.19 -18.63
N ALA A 53 7.65 44.98 -19.11
CA ALA A 53 9.00 44.42 -19.06
C ALA A 53 9.99 45.06 -20.05
N GLN A 54 9.51 45.68 -21.13
CA GLN A 54 10.38 46.37 -22.11
C GLN A 54 10.83 47.77 -21.66
N GLN A 55 10.37 48.27 -20.51
CA GLN A 55 10.69 49.63 -20.04
C GLN A 55 11.77 49.71 -18.96
N GLU A 56 12.28 48.58 -18.46
CA GLU A 56 13.39 48.57 -17.52
C GLU A 56 14.48 47.56 -17.91
N THR A 57 15.73 47.98 -17.76
CA THR A 57 17.00 47.23 -17.90
C THR A 57 17.69 47.22 -19.27
N PHE A 58 18.52 48.25 -19.42
CA PHE A 58 19.70 48.27 -20.28
C PHE A 58 20.84 47.54 -19.52
N HIS A 59 21.63 46.73 -20.25
CA HIS A 59 22.76 45.85 -19.84
C HIS A 59 22.43 44.38 -19.52
N ASP A 60 22.46 43.52 -20.54
CA ASP A 60 23.34 42.32 -20.66
C ASP A 60 22.80 41.39 -21.78
N THR A 61 23.31 41.51 -23.01
CA THR A 61 22.68 40.88 -24.20
C THR A 61 22.93 39.37 -24.30
N SER A 62 23.99 38.82 -23.69
CA SER A 62 24.34 37.40 -23.79
C SER A 62 23.52 36.48 -22.87
N ASN A 63 23.07 36.99 -21.71
CA ASN A 63 22.18 36.25 -20.79
C ASN A 63 20.76 36.12 -21.35
N ASN A 64 20.30 37.12 -22.11
CA ASN A 64 18.99 37.11 -22.75
C ASN A 64 18.88 36.11 -23.91
N GLU A 65 19.98 35.83 -24.64
CA GLU A 65 19.96 34.86 -25.73
C GLU A 65 19.81 33.42 -25.23
N GLY A 66 20.54 33.04 -24.17
CA GLY A 66 20.39 31.74 -23.53
C GLY A 66 19.00 31.53 -22.93
N ALA A 67 18.45 32.55 -22.25
CA ALA A 67 17.09 32.48 -21.69
C ALA A 67 16.01 32.33 -22.77
N ARG A 68 16.12 33.09 -23.88
CA ARG A 68 15.21 32.96 -25.04
C ARG A 68 15.31 31.58 -25.70
N ALA A 69 16.50 31.01 -25.77
CA ALA A 69 16.69 29.66 -26.29
C ALA A 69 15.96 28.62 -25.41
N VAL A 70 16.07 28.72 -24.09
CA VAL A 70 15.35 27.86 -23.13
C VAL A 70 13.84 28.02 -23.28
N GLU A 71 13.33 29.26 -23.32
CA GLU A 71 11.91 29.52 -23.50
C GLU A 71 11.39 28.94 -24.83
N SER A 72 12.14 29.12 -25.91
CA SER A 72 11.80 28.54 -27.21
C SER A 72 11.78 27.00 -27.15
N ALA A 73 12.74 26.38 -26.46
CA ALA A 73 12.77 24.93 -26.27
C ALA A 73 11.57 24.45 -25.43
N LEU A 74 11.24 25.12 -24.32
CA LEU A 74 10.08 24.81 -23.49
C LEU A 74 8.77 24.94 -24.28
N SER A 75 8.64 25.96 -25.13
CA SER A 75 7.47 26.12 -26.00
C SER A 75 7.31 25.00 -27.04
N ILE A 76 8.42 24.38 -27.46
CA ILE A 76 8.41 23.21 -28.34
C ILE A 76 8.04 21.96 -27.53
N LEU A 77 8.67 21.76 -26.37
CA LEU A 77 8.41 20.62 -25.49
C LEU A 77 6.95 20.60 -25.01
N SER A 78 6.36 21.75 -24.68
CA SER A 78 4.97 21.86 -24.25
C SER A 78 3.96 21.50 -25.34
N ARG A 79 4.36 21.54 -26.62
CA ARG A 79 3.53 21.13 -27.75
C ARG A 79 3.65 19.64 -28.06
N ILE A 80 4.70 18.99 -27.56
CA ILE A 80 4.86 17.55 -27.67
C ILE A 80 3.93 16.92 -26.64
N GLN A 81 2.83 16.34 -27.11
CA GLN A 81 1.98 15.52 -26.25
C GLN A 81 2.86 14.40 -25.67
N SER A 82 2.93 14.32 -24.34
CA SER A 82 3.44 13.13 -23.68
C SER A 82 2.63 11.94 -24.19
N PRO A 83 3.27 10.79 -24.49
CA PRO A 83 2.51 9.59 -24.79
C PRO A 83 1.58 9.34 -23.61
N LYS A 84 0.27 9.48 -23.83
CA LYS A 84 -0.71 9.02 -22.85
C LYS A 84 -0.43 7.52 -22.67
N PRO A 85 -0.43 6.98 -21.44
CA PRO A 85 -0.28 5.55 -21.25
C PRO A 85 -1.28 4.85 -22.16
N SER A 86 -0.77 3.99 -23.05
CA SER A 86 -1.57 3.37 -24.11
C SER A 86 -2.54 2.30 -23.59
N LEU A 87 -2.74 2.25 -22.29
CA LEU A 87 -3.73 1.44 -21.59
C LEU A 87 -4.26 2.27 -20.43
N VAL A 88 -4.98 3.35 -20.73
CA VAL A 88 -6.02 3.82 -19.82
C VAL A 88 -6.86 2.59 -19.51
N ARG A 89 -7.02 2.23 -18.22
CA ARG A 89 -8.12 1.37 -17.77
C ARG A 89 -9.38 2.00 -18.37
N LEU A 90 -9.80 1.50 -19.53
CA LEU A 90 -11.04 1.94 -20.14
C LEU A 90 -12.10 1.73 -19.06
N PRO A 91 -12.92 2.74 -18.74
CA PRO A 91 -13.93 2.61 -17.71
C PRO A 91 -14.68 1.30 -17.96
N LYS A 92 -14.83 0.50 -16.90
CA LYS A 92 -15.60 -0.74 -16.93
C LYS A 92 -17.00 -0.34 -17.43
N ASN A 93 -17.28 -0.54 -18.72
CA ASN A 93 -18.55 -0.11 -19.29
C ASN A 93 -19.66 -0.83 -18.51
N GLU A 94 -20.60 -0.05 -17.97
CA GLU A 94 -21.66 -0.56 -17.08
C GLU A 94 -22.42 -1.73 -17.75
N GLY A 95 -22.37 -2.91 -17.13
CA GLY A 95 -23.17 -4.08 -17.52
C GLY A 95 -22.40 -5.38 -17.81
N PHE A 96 -23.15 -6.50 -17.88
CA PHE A 96 -22.64 -7.86 -18.11
C PHE A 96 -21.87 -8.01 -19.44
N MET A 97 -22.23 -7.25 -20.47
CA MET A 97 -21.49 -7.27 -21.74
C MET A 97 -20.17 -6.49 -21.68
N GLY A 98 -20.10 -5.41 -20.90
CA GLY A 98 -18.87 -4.62 -20.77
C GLY A 98 -17.78 -5.37 -19.98
N SER A 99 -18.18 -6.03 -18.90
CA SER A 99 -17.30 -6.88 -18.08
C SER A 99 -16.78 -8.10 -18.84
N THR A 100 -17.63 -8.79 -19.60
CA THR A 100 -17.20 -9.96 -20.40
C THR A 100 -16.21 -9.59 -21.51
N VAL A 101 -16.38 -8.43 -22.15
CA VAL A 101 -15.43 -7.91 -23.17
C VAL A 101 -14.10 -7.51 -22.53
N HIS A 102 -14.12 -6.90 -21.34
CA HIS A 102 -12.93 -6.55 -20.60
C HIS A 102 -12.10 -7.79 -20.23
N TYR A 103 -12.71 -8.78 -19.58
CA TYR A 103 -12.02 -10.02 -19.20
C TYR A 103 -11.57 -10.84 -20.41
N ALA A 104 -12.34 -10.86 -21.50
CA ALA A 104 -11.94 -11.52 -22.74
C ALA A 104 -10.70 -10.86 -23.37
N LYS A 105 -10.57 -9.53 -23.27
CA LYS A 105 -9.41 -8.78 -23.77
C LYS A 105 -8.17 -8.98 -22.89
N GLU A 106 -8.33 -8.95 -21.58
CA GLU A 106 -7.30 -9.30 -20.58
C GLU A 106 -6.73 -10.71 -20.85
N ILE A 107 -7.61 -11.70 -20.98
CA ILE A 107 -7.25 -13.09 -21.29
C ILE A 107 -6.56 -13.19 -22.65
N PHE A 108 -7.00 -12.43 -23.65
CA PHE A 108 -6.36 -12.41 -24.97
C PHE A 108 -4.94 -11.83 -24.93
N VAL A 109 -4.72 -10.75 -24.17
CA VAL A 109 -3.38 -10.18 -23.97
C VAL A 109 -2.49 -11.18 -23.25
N LEU A 110 -2.96 -11.79 -22.16
CA LEU A 110 -2.21 -12.80 -21.40
C LEU A 110 -1.85 -14.04 -22.22
N LEU A 111 -2.74 -14.50 -23.11
CA LEU A 111 -2.54 -15.73 -23.87
C LEU A 111 -1.78 -15.54 -25.20
N PHE A 112 -1.87 -14.37 -25.84
CA PHE A 112 -1.40 -14.17 -27.22
C PHE A 112 -0.41 -13.01 -27.39
N MET A 113 -0.33 -12.08 -26.43
CA MET A 113 0.70 -11.05 -26.40
C MET A 113 1.76 -11.50 -25.40
N ASN A 114 2.74 -12.28 -25.87
CA ASN A 114 3.99 -12.45 -25.14
C ASN A 114 4.52 -11.04 -24.83
N GLY A 115 4.45 -10.64 -23.56
CA GLY A 115 5.05 -9.39 -23.13
C GLY A 115 6.52 -9.38 -23.56
N PRO A 116 7.04 -8.26 -24.09
CA PRO A 116 8.48 -8.18 -24.35
C PRO A 116 9.23 -8.53 -23.05
N ALA A 117 10.36 -9.23 -23.18
CA ALA A 117 11.26 -9.44 -22.05
C ALA A 117 11.49 -8.09 -21.36
N ALA A 118 11.15 -8.01 -20.07
CA ALA A 118 11.26 -6.78 -19.31
C ALA A 118 12.71 -6.30 -19.38
N PRO A 119 12.97 -5.03 -19.76
CA PRO A 119 14.32 -4.48 -19.68
C PRO A 119 14.80 -4.56 -18.23
N GLU A 120 16.11 -4.76 -18.02
CA GLU A 120 16.72 -4.64 -16.70
C GLU A 120 16.29 -3.28 -16.08
N LEU A 121 15.69 -3.31 -14.90
CA LEU A 121 15.01 -2.13 -14.32
C LEU A 121 15.99 -1.01 -13.92
N ILE A 122 17.26 -1.35 -13.70
CA ILE A 122 18.30 -0.47 -13.14
C ILE A 122 19.31 -0.04 -14.21
N THR A 123 19.51 -0.86 -15.24
CA THR A 123 20.45 -0.64 -16.34
C THR A 123 19.69 -0.39 -17.64
N PRO A 124 20.04 0.66 -18.42
CA PRO A 124 19.41 0.86 -19.71
C PRO A 124 19.72 -0.36 -20.60
N SER A 125 18.68 -1.05 -21.06
CA SER A 125 18.86 -2.18 -21.98
C SER A 125 19.62 -1.69 -23.21
N SER A 126 20.73 -2.35 -23.51
CA SER A 126 21.56 -2.10 -24.70
C SER A 126 20.88 -2.61 -25.98
N ALA A 127 19.58 -2.40 -26.12
CA ALA A 127 18.85 -2.70 -27.34
C ALA A 127 19.28 -1.68 -28.41
N ASN A 128 20.10 -2.15 -29.35
CA ASN A 128 20.76 -1.42 -30.45
C ASN A 128 19.83 -0.73 -31.47
N THR A 129 18.67 -0.25 -31.06
CA THR A 129 17.79 0.59 -31.86
C THR A 129 17.46 1.83 -31.04
N SER A 130 18.31 2.86 -31.14
CA SER A 130 17.95 4.20 -30.67
C SER A 130 16.64 4.61 -31.34
N PRO A 131 15.54 4.84 -30.59
CA PRO A 131 14.29 5.29 -31.19
C PRO A 131 14.57 6.57 -31.98
N LYS A 132 14.03 6.66 -33.20
CA LYS A 132 14.19 7.87 -34.02
C LYS A 132 13.49 9.02 -33.29
N LEU A 133 14.29 9.92 -32.73
CA LEU A 133 13.82 11.06 -31.97
C LEU A 133 12.95 11.95 -32.87
N SER A 134 11.84 12.47 -32.35
CA SER A 134 10.98 13.36 -33.14
C SER A 134 11.76 14.62 -33.54
N THR A 135 11.51 15.16 -34.74
CA THR A 135 12.18 16.36 -35.24
C THR A 135 11.99 17.56 -34.32
N SER A 136 10.82 17.68 -33.69
CA SER A 136 10.54 18.69 -32.67
C SER A 136 11.41 18.51 -31.42
N LEU A 137 11.54 17.27 -30.92
CA LEU A 137 12.36 16.98 -29.75
C LEU A 137 13.85 17.22 -30.03
N MET A 138 14.37 16.81 -31.19
CA MET A 138 15.76 17.10 -31.59
C MET A 138 16.05 18.60 -31.65
N ARG A 139 15.10 19.40 -32.17
CA ARG A 139 15.25 20.86 -32.21
C ARG A 139 15.28 21.42 -30.79
N ALA A 140 14.37 20.98 -29.91
CA ALA A 140 14.35 21.43 -28.52
C ALA A 140 15.64 21.07 -27.78
N THR A 141 16.11 19.82 -27.89
CA THR A 141 17.37 19.39 -27.26
C THR A 141 18.56 20.15 -27.82
N SER A 142 18.64 20.40 -29.12
CA SER A 142 19.74 21.20 -29.71
C SER A 142 19.76 22.65 -29.19
N LEU A 143 18.59 23.26 -28.97
CA LEU A 143 18.50 24.61 -28.43
C LEU A 143 18.95 24.65 -26.96
N LEU A 144 18.59 23.63 -26.18
CA LEU A 144 19.05 23.48 -24.81
C LEU A 144 20.55 23.21 -24.74
N GLU A 145 21.10 22.35 -25.60
CA GLU A 145 22.54 22.08 -25.69
C GLU A 145 23.32 23.33 -26.07
N ASP A 146 22.82 24.11 -27.03
CA ASP A 146 23.41 25.40 -27.40
C ASP A 146 23.39 26.38 -26.22
N ALA A 147 22.26 26.49 -25.51
CA ALA A 147 22.15 27.34 -24.33
C ALA A 147 23.06 26.90 -23.18
N ALA A 148 23.18 25.59 -22.96
CA ALA A 148 24.04 25.02 -21.92
C ALA A 148 25.53 25.20 -22.22
N THR A 149 25.96 24.94 -23.47
CA THR A 149 27.37 24.96 -23.84
C THR A 149 27.91 26.37 -24.11
N LYS A 150 27.14 27.22 -24.82
CA LYS A 150 27.59 28.56 -25.22
C LYS A 150 27.38 29.60 -24.13
N HIS A 151 26.27 29.49 -23.38
CA HIS A 151 25.87 30.50 -22.41
C HIS A 151 25.95 30.01 -20.95
N GLN A 152 26.30 28.74 -20.71
CA GLN A 152 26.31 28.12 -19.37
C GLN A 152 25.00 28.36 -18.60
N ASN A 153 23.88 28.40 -19.33
CA ASN A 153 22.59 28.70 -18.73
C ASN A 153 22.17 27.57 -17.77
N HIS A 154 21.90 27.92 -16.51
CA HIS A 154 21.59 26.97 -15.45
C HIS A 154 20.30 26.16 -15.73
N ASP A 155 19.26 26.82 -16.24
CA ASP A 155 17.97 26.18 -16.52
C ASP A 155 18.08 25.21 -17.70
N ALA A 156 18.89 25.56 -18.71
CA ALA A 156 19.18 24.66 -19.83
C ALA A 156 19.88 23.38 -19.37
N ILE A 157 20.91 23.51 -18.52
CA ILE A 157 21.65 22.36 -17.96
C ILE A 157 20.72 21.49 -17.11
N TRP A 158 19.87 22.10 -16.28
CA TRP A 158 18.86 21.37 -15.49
C TRP A 158 17.90 20.59 -16.36
N LEU A 159 17.31 21.22 -17.37
CA LEU A 159 16.34 20.57 -18.27
C LEU A 159 16.97 19.43 -19.06
N LEU A 160 18.22 19.59 -19.54
CA LEU A 160 18.96 18.50 -20.18
C LEU A 160 19.21 17.35 -19.21
N ALA A 161 19.56 17.63 -17.96
CA ALA A 161 19.74 16.59 -16.94
C ALA A 161 18.44 15.81 -16.70
N GLU A 162 17.31 16.50 -16.51
CA GLU A 162 15.99 15.89 -16.30
C GLU A 162 15.51 15.06 -17.51
N LEU A 163 15.74 15.56 -18.73
CA LEU A 163 15.43 14.82 -19.97
C LEU A 163 16.24 13.53 -20.06
N ASN A 164 17.54 13.58 -19.77
CA ASN A 164 18.41 12.41 -19.77
C ASN A 164 18.10 11.45 -18.62
N PHE A 165 17.70 11.94 -17.46
CA PHE A 165 17.42 11.12 -16.27
C PHE A 165 16.07 10.41 -16.35
N HIS A 166 14.98 11.15 -16.57
CA HIS A 166 13.62 10.60 -16.59
C HIS A 166 13.21 10.05 -17.96
N GLY A 167 13.83 10.50 -19.05
CA GLY A 167 13.44 10.12 -20.40
C GLY A 167 12.08 10.69 -20.82
N ASN A 168 11.75 11.90 -20.33
CA ASN A 168 10.50 12.57 -20.66
C ASN A 168 10.36 12.82 -22.16
N TYR A 169 9.13 12.91 -22.67
CA TYR A 169 8.83 13.14 -24.09
C TYR A 169 9.42 12.09 -25.04
N THR A 170 9.62 10.84 -24.61
CA THR A 170 10.29 9.76 -25.36
C THR A 170 11.79 9.95 -25.59
N HIS A 171 12.41 10.87 -24.83
CA HIS A 171 13.87 11.04 -24.82
C HIS A 171 14.53 9.77 -24.25
N PRO A 172 15.62 9.26 -24.86
CA PRO A 172 16.33 8.10 -24.33
C PRO A 172 16.94 8.42 -22.95
N ARG A 173 16.84 7.48 -22.00
CA ARG A 173 17.47 7.64 -20.68
C ARG A 173 18.97 7.43 -20.79
N ASN A 174 19.73 8.39 -20.28
CA ASN A 174 21.17 8.36 -20.24
C ASN A 174 21.67 8.91 -18.89
N TYR A 175 21.85 8.01 -17.92
CA TYR A 175 22.24 8.40 -16.57
C TYR A 175 23.64 9.02 -16.50
N THR A 176 24.56 8.68 -17.41
CA THR A 176 25.92 9.26 -17.40
C THR A 176 25.88 10.73 -17.79
N ALA A 177 25.18 11.06 -18.88
CA ALA A 177 24.98 12.44 -19.30
C ALA A 177 24.20 13.24 -18.25
N ALA A 178 23.16 12.65 -17.64
CA ALA A 178 22.43 13.28 -16.54
C ALA A 178 23.34 13.60 -15.35
N PHE A 179 24.19 12.66 -14.94
CA PHE A 179 25.16 12.86 -13.85
C PHE A 179 26.12 14.01 -14.14
N GLU A 180 26.68 14.07 -15.36
CA GLU A 180 27.57 15.15 -15.77
C GLU A 180 26.87 16.51 -15.73
N HIS A 181 25.63 16.60 -16.21
CA HIS A 181 24.85 17.84 -16.15
C HIS A 181 24.50 18.25 -14.71
N TYR A 182 24.08 17.32 -13.84
CA TYR A 182 23.85 17.64 -12.44
C TYR A 182 25.15 18.05 -11.72
N HIS A 183 26.27 17.39 -12.02
CA HIS A 183 27.57 17.69 -11.43
C HIS A 183 28.07 19.08 -11.85
N THR A 184 27.98 19.41 -13.14
CA THR A 184 28.33 20.73 -13.67
C THR A 184 27.44 21.81 -13.08
N LEU A 185 26.12 21.60 -13.01
CA LEU A 185 25.20 22.58 -12.44
C LEU A 185 25.46 22.83 -10.94
N ALA A 186 25.71 21.76 -10.17
CA ALA A 186 26.06 21.86 -8.77
C ALA A 186 27.40 22.58 -8.55
N GLY A 187 28.39 22.39 -9.44
CA GLY A 187 29.68 23.08 -9.39
C GLY A 187 29.63 24.55 -9.77
N LEU A 188 28.78 24.93 -10.74
CA LEU A 188 28.64 26.31 -11.21
C LEU A 188 27.84 27.18 -10.24
N SER A 189 26.68 26.69 -9.81
CA SER A 189 25.66 27.50 -9.13
C SER A 189 25.40 27.07 -7.69
N GLY A 190 25.83 25.87 -7.30
CA GLY A 190 25.43 25.28 -6.03
C GLY A 190 23.94 24.89 -5.96
N ASN A 191 23.23 24.77 -7.09
CA ASN A 191 21.79 24.53 -7.14
C ASN A 191 21.35 23.35 -6.25
N ALA A 192 20.38 23.60 -5.35
CA ALA A 192 19.90 22.63 -4.38
C ALA A 192 19.26 21.38 -5.02
N SER A 193 18.54 21.52 -6.13
CA SER A 193 17.90 20.41 -6.85
C SER A 193 18.94 19.53 -7.53
N ALA A 194 19.96 20.12 -8.15
CA ALA A 194 21.08 19.35 -8.71
C ALA A 194 21.85 18.60 -7.63
N GLN A 195 22.12 19.24 -6.49
CA GLN A 195 22.73 18.58 -5.33
C GLN A 195 21.86 17.46 -4.77
N HIS A 196 20.54 17.62 -4.73
CA HIS A 196 19.61 16.54 -4.37
C HIS A 196 19.76 15.32 -5.28
N MET A 197 19.78 15.55 -6.61
CA MET A 197 19.93 14.47 -7.59
C MET A 197 21.29 13.79 -7.48
N LEU A 198 22.38 14.53 -7.30
CA LEU A 198 23.70 13.95 -7.03
C LEU A 198 23.69 13.10 -5.77
N GLY A 199 23.09 13.60 -4.68
CA GLY A 199 22.92 12.86 -3.43
C GLY A 199 22.21 11.53 -3.65
N PHE A 200 21.11 11.54 -4.42
CA PHE A 200 20.35 10.35 -4.79
C PHE A 200 21.16 9.36 -5.63
N MET A 201 21.92 9.85 -6.63
CA MET A 201 22.75 9.01 -7.49
C MET A 201 23.91 8.36 -6.70
N TYR A 202 24.56 9.09 -5.79
CA TYR A 202 25.56 8.51 -4.88
C TYR A 202 24.95 7.55 -3.87
N ALA A 203 23.70 7.77 -3.42
CA ALA A 203 23.03 6.89 -2.45
C ALA A 203 22.69 5.52 -3.05
N THR A 204 22.23 5.51 -4.29
CA THR A 204 21.64 4.34 -4.95
C THR A 204 22.56 3.68 -5.97
N GLY A 205 23.55 4.40 -6.52
CA GLY A 205 24.39 3.92 -7.62
C GLY A 205 23.61 3.68 -8.91
N ILE A 206 22.46 4.35 -9.09
CA ILE A 206 21.55 4.12 -10.22
C ILE A 206 22.28 4.21 -11.58
N GLY A 207 21.97 3.27 -12.48
CA GLY A 207 22.59 3.20 -13.80
C GLY A 207 24.06 2.77 -13.81
N GLY A 208 24.63 2.38 -12.67
CA GLY A 208 26.05 2.01 -12.56
C GLY A 208 27.03 3.14 -12.87
N VAL A 209 26.53 4.39 -12.91
CA VAL A 209 27.34 5.58 -13.25
C VAL A 209 28.38 5.87 -12.17
N VAL A 210 27.99 5.64 -10.92
CA VAL A 210 28.80 5.93 -9.74
C VAL A 210 28.69 4.78 -8.75
N ILE A 211 29.81 4.49 -8.10
CA ILE A 211 29.86 3.52 -7.01
C ILE A 211 29.09 4.11 -5.82
N PRO A 212 28.13 3.38 -5.21
CA PRO A 212 27.39 3.85 -4.05
C PRO A 212 28.33 4.35 -2.94
N ASP A 213 28.13 5.58 -2.50
CA ASP A 213 28.90 6.22 -1.44
C ASP A 213 27.94 6.99 -0.52
N GLN A 214 27.66 6.39 0.64
CA GLN A 214 26.69 6.94 1.59
C GLN A 214 27.16 8.26 2.23
N ALA A 215 28.47 8.48 2.35
CA ALA A 215 29.02 9.70 2.93
C ALA A 215 28.90 10.87 1.95
N ARG A 216 29.23 10.66 0.67
CA ARG A 216 28.99 11.67 -0.38
C ARG A 216 27.51 11.95 -0.58
N ALA A 217 26.68 10.90 -0.57
CA ALA A 217 25.24 11.05 -0.65
C ALA A 217 24.70 11.96 0.46
N LEU A 218 25.10 11.71 1.71
CA LEU A 218 24.75 12.56 2.84
C LEU A 218 25.24 13.99 2.64
N LEU A 219 26.49 14.19 2.23
CA LEU A 219 27.07 15.52 2.01
C LEU A 219 26.22 16.35 1.02
N TYR A 220 25.93 15.80 -0.16
CA TYR A 220 25.12 16.50 -1.16
C TYR A 220 23.69 16.76 -0.69
N HIS A 221 23.07 15.79 -0.01
CA HIS A 221 21.74 16.01 0.59
C HIS A 221 21.76 17.08 1.68
N THR A 222 22.81 17.17 2.51
CA THR A 222 22.92 18.22 3.53
C THR A 222 23.06 19.62 2.92
N PHE A 223 23.87 19.79 1.86
CA PHE A 223 23.94 21.08 1.16
C PHE A 223 22.60 21.49 0.55
N ALA A 224 21.89 20.54 -0.08
CA ALA A 224 20.55 20.80 -0.61
C ALA A 224 19.53 21.11 0.51
N ALA A 225 19.62 20.42 1.64
CA ALA A 225 18.73 20.60 2.78
C ALA A 225 18.90 21.96 3.47
N GLU A 226 20.14 22.43 3.63
CA GLU A 226 20.44 23.78 4.16
C GLU A 226 19.93 24.89 3.23
N GLN A 227 19.90 24.65 1.91
CA GLN A 227 19.30 25.57 0.93
C GLN A 227 17.77 25.55 0.91
N GLY A 228 17.13 24.68 1.70
CA GLY A 228 15.68 24.61 1.78
C GLY A 228 15.04 23.56 0.87
N HIS A 229 15.79 22.66 0.23
CA HIS A 229 15.22 21.63 -0.64
C HIS A 229 14.44 20.57 0.17
N THR A 230 13.11 20.55 0.02
CA THR A 230 12.20 19.77 0.88
C THR A 230 12.50 18.27 0.87
N LYS A 231 12.69 17.65 -0.31
CA LYS A 231 12.97 16.20 -0.40
C LYS A 231 14.30 15.85 0.28
N SER A 232 15.32 16.71 0.15
CA SER A 232 16.61 16.51 0.83
C SER A 232 16.51 16.71 2.34
N GLN A 233 15.70 17.66 2.80
CA GLN A 233 15.42 17.83 4.23
C GLN A 233 14.80 16.56 4.82
N MET A 234 13.83 15.94 4.13
CA MET A 234 13.28 14.64 4.52
C MET A 234 14.35 13.55 4.56
N THR A 235 15.16 13.41 3.51
CA THR A 235 16.23 12.40 3.43
C THR A 235 17.27 12.55 4.54
N VAL A 236 17.76 13.76 4.81
CA VAL A 236 18.74 14.00 5.88
C VAL A 236 18.12 13.73 7.25
N ALA A 237 16.87 14.16 7.47
CA ALA A 237 16.16 13.89 8.71
C ALA A 237 16.01 12.38 8.97
N PHE A 238 15.60 11.62 7.95
CA PHE A 238 15.46 10.18 8.03
C PHE A 238 16.79 9.47 8.28
N ARG A 239 17.86 9.87 7.58
CA ARG A 239 19.20 9.29 7.75
C ARG A 239 19.72 9.47 9.18
N HIS A 240 19.58 10.65 9.78
CA HIS A 240 19.96 10.88 11.18
C HIS A 240 19.03 10.19 12.18
N HIS A 241 17.73 10.08 11.88
CA HIS A 241 16.78 9.38 12.74
C HIS A 241 17.05 7.86 12.80
N ALA A 242 17.26 7.25 11.62
CA ALA A 242 17.49 5.81 11.45
C ALA A 242 18.96 5.39 11.61
N GLY A 243 19.92 6.32 11.53
CA GLY A 243 21.35 6.05 11.59
C GLY A 243 21.93 5.44 10.30
N ILE A 244 21.50 5.95 9.14
CA ILE A 244 21.92 5.45 7.81
C ILE A 244 23.06 6.31 7.27
N GLY A 245 24.27 5.75 7.23
CA GLY A 245 25.48 6.48 6.82
C GLY A 245 25.94 7.55 7.82
N THR A 246 25.29 7.62 9.00
CA THR A 246 25.59 8.52 10.11
C THR A 246 25.23 7.87 11.45
N PRO A 247 25.83 8.32 12.58
CA PRO A 247 25.30 7.97 13.89
C PRO A 247 23.90 8.56 14.07
N ARG A 248 23.08 7.89 14.89
CA ARG A 248 21.73 8.37 15.21
C ARG A 248 21.81 9.68 15.98
N ASP A 249 21.09 10.69 15.50
CA ASP A 249 21.00 12.00 16.12
C ASP A 249 19.58 12.55 15.97
N CYS A 250 18.87 12.60 17.10
CA CYS A 250 17.48 13.05 17.12
C CYS A 250 17.35 14.57 16.93
N GLU A 251 18.35 15.37 17.30
CA GLU A 251 18.25 16.83 17.27
C GLU A 251 18.37 17.35 15.84
N THR A 252 19.31 16.81 15.05
CA THR A 252 19.39 17.07 13.61
C THR A 252 18.17 16.55 12.86
N ALA A 253 17.65 15.38 13.23
CA ALA A 253 16.40 14.87 12.66
C ALA A 253 15.22 15.83 12.91
N VAL A 254 15.05 16.29 14.16
CA VAL A 254 14.02 17.28 14.52
C VAL A 254 14.20 18.58 13.75
N LYS A 255 15.43 19.11 13.59
CA LYS A 255 15.72 20.34 12.84
C LYS A 255 15.09 20.29 11.44
N TYR A 256 15.38 19.24 10.67
CA TYR A 256 14.91 19.14 9.29
C TYR A 256 13.47 18.67 9.17
N TYR A 257 13.01 17.70 9.97
CA TYR A 257 11.61 17.29 9.97
C TYR A 257 10.68 18.45 10.35
N ARG A 258 11.06 19.27 11.33
CA ARG A 258 10.29 20.48 11.70
C ARG A 258 10.16 21.45 10.54
N GLN A 259 11.22 21.67 9.76
CA GLN A 259 11.17 22.56 8.59
C GLN A 259 10.19 22.05 7.53
N VAL A 260 10.19 20.74 7.24
CA VAL A 260 9.25 20.13 6.29
C VAL A 260 7.83 20.13 6.84
N ALA A 261 7.63 19.76 8.10
CA ALA A 261 6.33 19.80 8.76
C ALA A 261 5.74 21.22 8.81
N THR A 262 6.57 22.24 8.98
CA THR A 262 6.14 23.65 8.91
C THR A 262 5.67 24.01 7.49
N LYS A 263 6.38 23.55 6.45
CA LYS A 263 5.94 23.73 5.05
C LYS A 263 4.62 22.99 4.78
N ALA A 264 4.49 21.76 5.29
CA ALA A 264 3.28 20.95 5.20
C ALA A 264 2.08 21.62 5.88
N ASN A 265 2.25 22.12 7.11
CA ASN A 265 1.22 22.86 7.82
C ASN A 265 0.85 24.17 7.10
N ARG A 266 1.84 24.93 6.61
CA ARG A 266 1.59 26.13 5.80
C ARG A 266 0.79 25.81 4.54
N PHE A 267 1.11 24.71 3.87
CA PHE A 267 0.35 24.27 2.71
C PHE A 267 -1.08 23.94 3.10
N TYR A 268 -1.30 23.10 4.11
CA TYR A 268 -2.63 22.79 4.61
C TYR A 268 -3.47 24.06 4.88
N LYS A 269 -2.91 25.05 5.59
CA LYS A 269 -3.55 26.34 5.89
C LYS A 269 -3.73 27.27 4.69
N SER A 270 -2.92 27.11 3.63
CA SER A 270 -3.06 27.89 2.40
C SER A 270 -4.31 27.54 1.58
N GLY A 271 -4.98 26.44 1.94
CA GLY A 271 -6.25 26.04 1.35
C GLY A 271 -7.44 26.93 1.73
N PRO A 272 -8.64 26.56 1.27
CA PRO A 272 -9.88 27.25 1.63
C PRO A 272 -10.14 27.17 3.15
N PRO A 273 -11.09 27.94 3.72
CA PRO A 273 -11.44 27.85 5.14
C PRO A 273 -11.63 26.40 5.61
N GLY A 274 -10.83 25.96 6.59
CA GLY A 274 -10.75 24.57 7.05
C GLY A 274 -9.71 23.69 6.33
N GLY A 275 -8.79 24.28 5.57
CA GLY A 275 -7.59 23.65 5.00
C GLY A 275 -7.80 22.85 3.71
N HIS A 276 -6.69 22.49 3.05
CA HIS A 276 -6.70 21.58 1.89
C HIS A 276 -7.16 20.18 2.29
N VAL A 277 -7.89 19.51 1.39
CA VAL A 277 -8.14 18.07 1.52
C VAL A 277 -6.86 17.33 1.14
N LEU A 278 -6.40 16.43 2.01
CA LEU A 278 -5.17 15.67 1.80
C LEU A 278 -5.54 14.24 1.40
N VAL A 279 -5.35 13.92 0.12
CA VAL A 279 -5.55 12.56 -0.41
C VAL A 279 -4.28 11.75 -0.21
N LYS A 280 -4.43 10.52 0.28
CA LYS A 280 -3.32 9.60 0.52
C LYS A 280 -3.03 8.80 -0.76
N ASN A 281 -1.92 9.07 -1.41
CA ASN A 281 -1.40 8.37 -2.58
C ASN A 281 -0.23 7.44 -2.22
N ALA A 282 0.35 7.56 -1.03
CA ALA A 282 1.35 6.63 -0.54
C ALA A 282 0.67 5.32 -0.11
N TYR A 283 0.59 4.36 -1.01
CA TYR A 283 0.12 2.99 -0.72
C TYR A 283 1.18 1.96 -1.12
N ARG A 284 1.01 0.73 -0.65
CA ARG A 284 1.90 -0.37 -1.01
C ARG A 284 1.32 -1.12 -2.20
N LEU A 285 2.12 -1.27 -3.26
CA LEU A 285 1.71 -1.95 -4.49
C LEU A 285 1.32 -3.41 -4.23
N ALA A 286 2.08 -4.09 -3.36
CA ALA A 286 1.80 -5.47 -2.99
C ALA A 286 0.38 -5.65 -2.44
N ASP A 287 -0.16 -4.66 -1.72
CA ASP A 287 -1.47 -4.73 -1.09
C ASP A 287 -2.60 -4.82 -2.14
N GLU A 288 -2.39 -4.32 -3.36
CA GLU A 288 -3.36 -4.46 -4.46
C GLU A 288 -3.42 -5.88 -5.04
N GLU A 289 -2.31 -6.62 -4.97
CA GLU A 289 -2.21 -8.00 -5.47
C GLU A 289 -2.49 -9.03 -4.36
N GLY A 290 -3.17 -8.62 -3.28
CA GLY A 290 -3.46 -9.47 -2.12
C GLY A 290 -2.29 -9.60 -1.13
N GLY A 291 -1.30 -8.73 -1.21
CA GLY A 291 -0.15 -8.70 -0.31
C GLY A 291 1.07 -9.49 -0.82
N VAL A 292 2.17 -9.36 -0.10
CA VAL A 292 3.49 -9.89 -0.49
C VAL A 292 3.53 -11.41 -0.57
N TYR A 293 2.74 -12.10 0.25
CA TYR A 293 2.60 -13.56 0.29
C TYR A 293 1.26 -14.06 -0.27
N GLY A 294 0.42 -13.15 -0.79
CA GLY A 294 -0.94 -13.44 -1.23
C GLY A 294 -2.00 -13.25 -0.15
N GLU A 295 -3.25 -13.30 -0.60
CA GLU A 295 -4.44 -12.95 0.18
C GLU A 295 -4.57 -13.87 1.41
N GLY A 296 -4.86 -13.28 2.57
CA GLY A 296 -5.00 -14.00 3.85
C GLY A 296 -3.68 -14.33 4.55
N ALA A 297 -2.60 -14.58 3.80
CA ALA A 297 -1.28 -14.90 4.35
C ALA A 297 -0.49 -13.65 4.79
N SER A 298 -0.72 -12.52 4.13
CA SER A 298 0.05 -11.29 4.30
C SER A 298 -0.54 -10.39 5.38
N VAL A 299 0.17 -10.19 6.50
CA VAL A 299 -0.39 -9.53 7.69
C VAL A 299 -0.61 -8.04 7.49
N SER A 300 0.33 -7.39 6.79
CA SER A 300 0.36 -5.94 6.69
C SER A 300 -0.62 -5.41 5.64
N SER A 301 -1.22 -6.31 4.87
CA SER A 301 -1.84 -6.04 3.58
C SER A 301 -3.15 -6.79 3.35
N ALA A 302 -3.25 -8.10 3.59
CA ALA A 302 -4.46 -8.87 3.30
C ALA A 302 -4.71 -10.01 4.29
N GLY A 303 -5.85 -9.96 4.98
CA GLY A 303 -6.30 -11.01 5.88
C GLY A 303 -7.11 -10.48 7.07
N PRO A 304 -7.58 -11.36 7.95
CA PRO A 304 -8.40 -10.99 9.11
C PRO A 304 -7.66 -10.07 10.11
N ASN A 305 -6.32 -10.15 10.13
CA ASN A 305 -5.47 -9.35 11.01
C ASN A 305 -4.95 -8.06 10.35
N ALA A 306 -5.25 -7.82 9.07
CA ALA A 306 -4.93 -6.56 8.40
C ALA A 306 -5.80 -5.43 8.96
N LYS A 307 -5.33 -4.19 8.92
CA LYS A 307 -6.12 -3.03 9.36
C LYS A 307 -7.26 -2.77 8.37
N GLN A 308 -8.38 -3.48 8.51
CA GLN A 308 -9.57 -3.19 7.74
C GLN A 308 -10.09 -1.80 8.11
N GLY A 309 -10.15 -0.93 7.12
CA GLY A 309 -10.75 0.37 7.27
C GLY A 309 -12.28 0.29 7.24
N GLY A 310 -12.96 1.26 7.85
CA GLY A 310 -14.41 1.36 7.76
C GLY A 310 -14.91 1.59 6.32
N PRO A 311 -16.23 1.68 6.07
CA PRO A 311 -16.84 1.75 4.73
C PRO A 311 -16.42 2.94 3.84
N THR A 312 -15.68 3.90 4.40
CA THR A 312 -15.12 5.08 3.70
C THR A 312 -13.60 5.11 3.74
N SER A 313 -12.98 4.07 4.28
CA SER A 313 -11.54 3.95 4.38
C SER A 313 -11.06 3.15 3.18
N ASP A 314 -10.16 3.76 2.41
CA ASP A 314 -9.43 3.25 1.23
C ASP A 314 -8.55 2.02 1.54
N ALA A 315 -8.88 1.22 2.55
CA ALA A 315 -7.96 0.23 3.06
C ALA A 315 -7.68 -0.82 1.99
N TYR A 316 -8.70 -1.45 1.37
CA TYR A 316 -8.44 -2.59 0.44
C TYR A 316 -9.50 -2.85 -0.64
N ALA A 317 -10.55 -2.03 -0.79
CA ALA A 317 -11.52 -2.21 -1.89
C ALA A 317 -11.12 -1.37 -3.10
N ASP A 318 -11.17 -1.93 -4.32
CA ASP A 318 -11.04 -1.13 -5.54
C ASP A 318 -12.14 -0.06 -5.51
N ILE A 319 -11.72 1.21 -5.60
CA ILE A 319 -12.63 2.35 -5.54
C ILE A 319 -13.74 2.24 -6.58
N ALA A 320 -13.45 1.61 -7.72
CA ALA A 320 -14.43 1.36 -8.77
C ALA A 320 -15.58 0.45 -8.28
N ASP A 321 -15.26 -0.59 -7.52
CA ASP A 321 -16.27 -1.51 -6.99
C ASP A 321 -17.09 -0.86 -5.86
N VAL A 322 -16.46 -0.03 -5.03
CA VAL A 322 -17.17 0.79 -4.02
C VAL A 322 -18.13 1.76 -4.69
N LEU A 323 -17.68 2.45 -5.75
CA LEU A 323 -18.52 3.37 -6.53
C LEU A 323 -19.66 2.63 -7.22
N GLU A 324 -19.41 1.49 -7.85
CA GLU A 324 -20.42 0.65 -8.51
C GLU A 324 -21.47 0.20 -7.49
N TYR A 325 -21.04 -0.27 -6.32
CA TYR A 325 -21.93 -0.66 -5.23
C TYR A 325 -22.78 0.51 -4.72
N LEU A 326 -22.16 1.65 -4.40
CA LEU A 326 -22.87 2.82 -3.86
C LEU A 326 -23.83 3.41 -4.89
N ASP A 327 -23.43 3.49 -6.16
CA ASP A 327 -24.27 3.96 -7.25
C ASP A 327 -25.47 3.03 -7.47
N PHE A 328 -25.26 1.71 -7.48
CA PHE A 328 -26.34 0.73 -7.57
C PHE A 328 -27.36 0.88 -6.42
N GLN A 329 -26.89 1.03 -5.18
CA GLN A 329 -27.76 1.23 -4.02
C GLN A 329 -28.47 2.60 -4.07
N ALA A 330 -27.78 3.65 -4.52
CA ALA A 330 -28.38 4.96 -4.73
C ALA A 330 -29.49 4.92 -5.79
N ARG A 331 -29.30 4.19 -6.90
CA ARG A 331 -30.32 3.97 -7.95
C ARG A 331 -31.53 3.19 -7.42
N LYS A 332 -31.33 2.27 -6.45
CA LYS A 332 -32.43 1.60 -5.74
C LYS A 332 -33.21 2.52 -4.80
N GLY A 333 -32.69 3.71 -4.51
CA GLY A 333 -33.31 4.69 -3.63
C GLY A 333 -32.73 4.71 -2.22
N ASP A 334 -31.60 4.04 -1.95
CA ASP A 334 -30.93 4.16 -0.65
C ASP A 334 -30.28 5.55 -0.50
N LEU A 335 -30.81 6.32 0.45
CA LEU A 335 -30.34 7.67 0.76
C LEU A 335 -28.98 7.68 1.45
N ARG A 336 -28.63 6.63 2.22
CA ARG A 336 -27.31 6.53 2.86
C ARG A 336 -26.24 6.34 1.81
N ALA A 337 -26.45 5.40 0.89
CA ALA A 337 -25.56 5.18 -0.24
C ALA A 337 -25.41 6.45 -1.09
N SER A 338 -26.52 7.13 -1.40
CA SER A 338 -26.51 8.40 -2.13
C SER A 338 -25.67 9.48 -1.42
N PHE A 339 -25.83 9.61 -0.10
CA PHE A 339 -25.07 10.57 0.70
C PHE A 339 -23.58 10.24 0.74
N ASN A 340 -23.24 8.97 0.96
CA ASN A 340 -21.86 8.51 1.01
C ASN A 340 -21.17 8.68 -0.36
N LEU A 341 -21.88 8.40 -1.45
CA LEU A 341 -21.42 8.64 -2.82
C LEU A 341 -21.14 10.13 -3.06
N ALA A 342 -22.04 11.02 -2.63
CA ALA A 342 -21.84 12.46 -2.74
C ALA A 342 -20.64 12.96 -1.92
N LYS A 343 -20.47 12.43 -0.71
CA LYS A 343 -19.30 12.69 0.14
C LYS A 343 -18.01 12.24 -0.55
N LEU A 344 -18.01 11.05 -1.15
CA LEU A 344 -16.87 10.49 -1.86
C LEU A 344 -16.48 11.35 -3.08
N TYR A 345 -17.46 11.84 -3.85
CA TYR A 345 -17.19 12.80 -4.92
C TYR A 345 -16.68 14.16 -4.42
N TYR A 346 -17.06 14.58 -3.20
CA TYR A 346 -16.64 15.85 -2.62
C TYR A 346 -15.22 15.78 -2.05
N ASP A 347 -14.91 14.77 -1.24
CA ASP A 347 -13.60 14.60 -0.61
C ASP A 347 -12.56 14.10 -1.64
N GLY A 348 -13.00 13.31 -2.63
CA GLY A 348 -12.12 12.53 -3.49
C GLY A 348 -11.47 11.38 -2.72
N SER A 349 -10.90 10.44 -3.47
CA SER A 349 -10.13 9.35 -2.87
C SER A 349 -9.07 8.88 -3.86
N ARG A 350 -8.31 7.86 -3.46
CA ARG A 350 -7.33 7.23 -4.33
C ARG A 350 -7.96 6.79 -5.65
N GLY A 351 -7.44 7.29 -6.78
CA GLY A 351 -7.94 6.98 -8.13
C GLY A 351 -9.27 7.65 -8.49
N LEU A 352 -9.85 8.45 -7.60
CA LEU A 352 -11.08 9.21 -7.83
C LEU A 352 -10.81 10.71 -7.62
N GLU A 353 -10.73 11.42 -8.75
CA GLU A 353 -10.67 12.88 -8.71
C GLU A 353 -11.99 13.47 -8.14
N PRO A 354 -11.92 14.53 -7.32
CA PRO A 354 -13.11 15.17 -6.78
C PRO A 354 -14.03 15.74 -7.88
N ASP A 355 -15.32 15.38 -7.87
CA ASP A 355 -16.37 15.96 -8.72
C ASP A 355 -17.35 16.79 -7.86
N MET A 356 -16.99 18.07 -7.69
CA MET A 356 -17.77 19.02 -6.90
C MET A 356 -19.18 19.26 -7.46
N ARG A 357 -19.39 19.07 -8.77
CA ARG A 357 -20.70 19.32 -9.40
C ARG A 357 -21.68 18.21 -9.02
N ARG A 358 -21.28 16.94 -9.21
CA ARG A 358 -22.11 15.78 -8.84
C ARG A 358 -22.38 15.75 -7.34
N ALA A 359 -21.36 15.99 -6.52
CA ALA A 359 -21.52 16.06 -5.08
C ALA A 359 -22.60 17.08 -4.66
N LYS A 360 -22.54 18.30 -5.21
CA LYS A 360 -23.52 19.35 -4.94
C LYS A 360 -24.94 18.94 -5.36
N GLU A 361 -25.09 18.37 -6.55
CA GLU A 361 -26.39 17.95 -7.08
C GLU A 361 -27.07 16.94 -6.15
N GLU A 362 -26.32 15.94 -5.68
CA GLU A 362 -26.81 14.94 -4.74
C GLU A 362 -27.11 15.52 -3.35
N PHE A 363 -26.22 16.35 -2.79
CA PHE A 363 -26.49 17.01 -1.51
C PHE A 363 -27.73 17.91 -1.58
N MET A 364 -27.91 18.65 -2.68
CA MET A 364 -29.11 19.47 -2.91
C MET A 364 -30.37 18.60 -3.03
N ARG A 365 -30.28 17.43 -3.67
CA ARG A 365 -31.41 16.49 -3.79
C ARG A 365 -31.84 16.00 -2.41
N ILE A 366 -30.90 15.54 -1.59
CA ILE A 366 -31.16 15.07 -0.22
C ILE A 366 -31.72 16.20 0.65
N ALA A 367 -31.11 17.38 0.62
CA ALA A 367 -31.57 18.52 1.41
C ALA A 367 -33.00 18.98 1.03
N ARG A 368 -33.37 18.91 -0.26
CA ARG A 368 -34.72 19.28 -0.74
C ARG A 368 -35.81 18.29 -0.34
N MET A 369 -35.47 17.07 0.07
CA MET A 369 -36.45 16.13 0.62
C MET A 369 -36.98 16.61 1.98
N TYR A 370 -36.19 17.39 2.72
CA TYR A 370 -36.58 17.95 4.02
C TYR A 370 -37.00 19.42 3.94
N TRP A 371 -36.20 20.27 3.29
CA TRP A 371 -36.51 21.69 3.10
C TRP A 371 -37.10 21.94 1.70
N LEU A 372 -38.42 22.11 1.66
CA LEU A 372 -39.18 22.32 0.43
C LEU A 372 -39.00 23.74 -0.12
N SER A 373 -39.29 23.91 -1.41
CA SER A 373 -39.32 25.21 -2.06
C SER A 373 -40.37 26.12 -1.39
N GLY A 374 -39.93 27.28 -0.88
CA GLY A 374 -40.78 28.21 -0.11
C GLY A 374 -40.54 28.23 1.40
N GLY A 375 -39.52 27.52 1.90
CA GLY A 375 -39.08 27.62 3.31
C GLY A 375 -39.90 26.81 4.31
N LYS A 376 -40.76 25.91 3.83
CA LYS A 376 -41.50 24.94 4.65
C LYS A 376 -40.64 23.71 4.89
N THR A 377 -40.63 23.20 6.12
CA THR A 377 -40.10 21.88 6.45
C THR A 377 -41.13 20.81 6.11
N ALA A 378 -40.68 19.66 5.62
CA ALA A 378 -41.54 18.51 5.39
C ALA A 378 -41.98 17.93 6.75
N SER A 379 -43.28 17.94 7.04
CA SER A 379 -43.83 17.42 8.31
C SER A 379 -43.79 15.90 8.41
N ASP A 380 -43.75 15.21 7.26
CA ASP A 380 -43.89 13.76 7.14
C ASP A 380 -42.60 13.14 6.57
N ALA A 381 -41.45 13.73 6.87
CA ALA A 381 -40.17 13.24 6.37
C ALA A 381 -39.80 11.90 7.01
N ALA A 382 -39.23 10.98 6.22
CA ALA A 382 -38.72 9.74 6.78
C ALA A 382 -37.59 10.04 7.80
N PRO A 383 -37.47 9.30 8.91
CA PRO A 383 -36.45 9.56 9.94
C PRO A 383 -35.01 9.62 9.40
N ILE A 384 -34.73 8.82 8.37
CA ILE A 384 -33.45 8.82 7.66
C ILE A 384 -33.15 10.14 6.93
N VAL A 385 -34.19 10.82 6.41
CA VAL A 385 -34.09 12.13 5.77
C VAL A 385 -33.85 13.20 6.83
N GLU A 386 -34.52 13.12 7.99
CA GLU A 386 -34.30 14.05 9.10
C GLU A 386 -32.85 14.00 9.62
N LYS A 387 -32.21 12.82 9.57
CA LYS A 387 -30.80 12.66 9.93
C LYS A 387 -29.81 13.09 8.84
N LEU A 388 -30.10 12.76 7.57
CA LEU A 388 -29.15 13.01 6.46
C LEU A 388 -29.26 14.42 5.87
N ALA A 389 -30.43 15.05 5.89
CA ALA A 389 -30.62 16.39 5.33
C ALA A 389 -29.78 17.46 6.06
N PRO A 390 -29.70 17.51 7.41
CA PRO A 390 -28.79 18.40 8.13
C PRO A 390 -27.33 18.22 7.76
N ARG A 391 -26.87 16.98 7.60
CA ARG A 391 -25.49 16.68 7.18
C ARG A 391 -25.24 17.17 5.75
N ALA A 392 -26.17 16.94 4.84
CA ALA A 392 -26.11 17.45 3.47
C ALA A 392 -26.11 18.99 3.45
N ALA A 393 -26.89 19.63 4.32
CA ALA A 393 -26.87 21.08 4.50
C ALA A 393 -25.52 21.58 5.02
N GLY A 394 -24.85 20.85 5.92
CA GLY A 394 -23.49 21.14 6.36
C GLY A 394 -22.47 21.14 5.22
N TYR A 395 -22.50 20.10 4.37
CA TYR A 395 -21.66 20.04 3.17
C TYR A 395 -21.98 21.18 2.19
N LEU A 396 -23.25 21.46 1.91
CA LEU A 396 -23.64 22.59 1.05
C LEU A 396 -23.16 23.93 1.63
N GLY A 397 -23.34 24.14 2.92
CA GLY A 397 -22.86 25.32 3.64
C GLY A 397 -21.34 25.48 3.50
N ARG A 398 -20.59 24.39 3.68
CA ARG A 398 -19.14 24.35 3.47
C ARG A 398 -18.75 24.64 2.02
N MET A 399 -19.44 24.08 1.03
CA MET A 399 -19.19 24.36 -0.39
C MET A 399 -19.37 25.86 -0.72
N PHE A 400 -20.43 26.50 -0.20
CA PHE A 400 -20.63 27.94 -0.38
C PHE A 400 -19.63 28.80 0.41
N LEU A 401 -19.20 28.35 1.59
CA LEU A 401 -18.16 28.99 2.40
C LEU A 401 -16.81 28.98 1.68
N ARG A 402 -16.45 27.84 1.08
CA ARG A 402 -15.15 27.62 0.42
C ARG A 402 -15.14 28.02 -1.06
N GLY A 403 -16.30 28.16 -1.70
CA GLY A 403 -16.40 28.40 -3.14
C GLY A 403 -16.07 27.18 -3.99
N GLU A 404 -16.26 25.98 -3.45
CA GLU A 404 -15.96 24.71 -4.14
C GLU A 404 -17.18 24.28 -4.97
N GLY A 405 -17.00 24.11 -6.29
CA GLY A 405 -18.09 23.79 -7.22
C GLY A 405 -19.19 24.87 -7.34
N THR A 406 -19.01 26.02 -6.69
CA THR A 406 -19.98 27.12 -6.63
C THR A 406 -19.29 28.47 -6.48
N LYS A 407 -20.00 29.57 -6.77
CA LYS A 407 -19.51 30.90 -6.41
C LYS A 407 -19.59 31.07 -4.89
N GLN A 408 -18.47 31.45 -4.27
CA GLN A 408 -18.40 31.70 -2.84
C GLN A 408 -19.47 32.70 -2.39
N SER A 409 -20.20 32.35 -1.34
CA SER A 409 -21.23 33.21 -0.74
C SER A 409 -21.39 32.88 0.75
N TYR A 410 -20.91 33.78 1.60
CA TYR A 410 -21.01 33.63 3.05
C TYR A 410 -22.45 33.71 3.57
N GLU A 411 -23.31 34.48 2.90
CA GLU A 411 -24.73 34.60 3.26
C GLU A 411 -25.47 33.28 3.04
N ILE A 412 -25.30 32.68 1.86
CA ILE A 412 -25.91 31.38 1.53
C ILE A 412 -25.31 30.28 2.40
N ALA A 413 -24.00 30.33 2.65
CA ALA A 413 -23.35 29.41 3.59
C ALA A 413 -24.02 29.47 4.96
N GLN A 414 -24.21 30.65 5.55
CA GLN A 414 -24.87 30.78 6.85
C GLN A 414 -26.29 30.20 6.88
N ILE A 415 -27.06 30.35 5.81
CA ILE A 415 -28.43 29.81 5.74
C ILE A 415 -28.40 28.28 5.84
N TRP A 416 -27.53 27.63 5.06
CA TRP A 416 -27.40 26.16 5.09
C TRP A 416 -26.79 25.66 6.40
N LEU A 417 -25.77 26.35 6.92
CA LEU A 417 -25.14 25.98 8.19
C LEU A 417 -26.12 26.11 9.36
N LYS A 418 -26.96 27.16 9.41
CA LYS A 418 -28.00 27.29 10.45
C LYS A 418 -28.98 26.13 10.43
N ARG A 419 -29.41 25.70 9.24
CA ARG A 419 -30.28 24.52 9.07
C ARG A 419 -29.63 23.24 9.59
N GLY A 420 -28.33 23.05 9.37
CA GLY A 420 -27.62 21.91 9.94
C GLY A 420 -27.48 21.99 11.47
N ILE A 421 -27.19 23.18 12.00
CA ILE A 421 -27.04 23.43 13.44
C ILE A 421 -28.35 23.19 14.21
N GLU A 422 -29.50 23.52 13.64
CA GLU A 422 -30.82 23.26 14.25
C GLU A 422 -31.03 21.79 14.63
N TYR A 423 -30.35 20.87 13.95
CA TYR A 423 -30.40 19.42 14.18
C TYR A 423 -29.06 18.85 14.67
N GLY A 424 -28.14 19.69 15.14
CA GLY A 424 -26.89 19.25 15.76
C GLY A 424 -25.83 18.72 14.78
N ASP A 425 -25.81 19.13 13.51
CA ASP A 425 -24.76 18.68 12.59
C ASP A 425 -23.37 19.26 12.95
N ALA A 426 -22.44 18.38 13.32
CA ALA A 426 -21.07 18.73 13.70
C ALA A 426 -20.32 19.56 12.64
N LEU A 427 -20.44 19.20 11.35
CA LEU A 427 -19.77 19.92 10.26
C LEU A 427 -20.29 21.36 10.13
N SER A 428 -21.60 21.54 10.32
CA SER A 428 -22.24 22.84 10.29
C SER A 428 -21.81 23.73 11.45
N GLN A 429 -21.75 23.16 12.67
CA GLN A 429 -21.25 23.83 13.86
C GLN A 429 -19.78 24.24 13.67
N TYR A 430 -18.90 23.32 13.25
CA TYR A 430 -17.50 23.61 12.96
C TYR A 430 -17.36 24.74 11.93
N SER A 431 -18.05 24.65 10.80
CA SER A 431 -17.97 25.66 9.74
C SER A 431 -18.44 27.03 10.21
N MET A 432 -19.48 27.09 11.06
CA MET A 432 -19.92 28.33 11.70
C MET A 432 -18.88 28.87 12.69
N GLY A 433 -18.22 28.00 13.44
CA GLY A 433 -17.08 28.33 14.30
C GLY A 433 -15.95 28.99 13.52
N VAL A 434 -15.56 28.41 12.39
CA VAL A 434 -14.56 28.96 11.45
C VAL A 434 -14.99 30.33 10.92
N MET A 435 -16.27 30.52 10.60
CA MET A 435 -16.80 31.83 10.15
C MET A 435 -16.62 32.90 11.24
N TYR A 436 -16.97 32.61 12.50
CA TYR A 436 -16.79 33.54 13.61
C TYR A 436 -15.33 33.76 13.98
N MET A 437 -14.49 32.73 13.86
CA MET A 437 -13.05 32.80 14.17
C MET A 437 -12.30 33.75 13.21
N HIS A 438 -12.62 33.68 11.92
CA HIS A 438 -11.97 34.48 10.88
C HIS A 438 -12.76 35.72 10.44
N GLY A 439 -14.00 35.88 10.89
CA GLY A 439 -14.87 37.00 10.50
C GLY A 439 -15.41 36.89 9.06
N LEU A 440 -15.72 35.67 8.61
CA LEU A 440 -16.17 35.40 7.23
C LEU A 440 -17.69 35.63 7.13
N GLY A 441 -18.11 36.78 6.62
CA GLY A 441 -19.53 37.15 6.52
C GLY A 441 -20.25 37.36 7.86
N VAL A 442 -19.53 37.27 8.98
CA VAL A 442 -19.96 37.58 10.34
C VAL A 442 -18.88 38.41 11.04
N PRO A 443 -19.21 39.24 12.04
CA PRO A 443 -18.19 39.90 12.85
C PRO A 443 -17.36 38.85 13.62
N LYS A 444 -16.05 39.07 13.70
CA LYS A 444 -15.13 38.19 14.42
C LYS A 444 -15.53 38.10 15.91
N ASP A 445 -15.73 36.89 16.40
CA ASP A 445 -16.15 36.63 17.77
C ASP A 445 -15.58 35.29 18.26
N ALA A 446 -14.54 35.36 19.10
CA ALA A 446 -13.84 34.18 19.59
C ALA A 446 -14.68 33.35 20.57
N ILE A 447 -15.59 33.97 21.32
CA ILE A 447 -16.43 33.27 22.31
C ILE A 447 -17.48 32.43 21.60
N ARG A 448 -18.16 33.03 20.61
CA ARG A 448 -19.08 32.26 19.76
C ARG A 448 -18.37 31.19 18.95
N ALA A 449 -17.18 31.49 18.41
CA ALA A 449 -16.37 30.50 17.72
C ALA A 449 -16.05 29.29 18.61
N ALA A 450 -15.52 29.53 19.82
CA ALA A 450 -15.20 28.47 20.77
C ALA A 450 -16.43 27.64 21.18
N SER A 451 -17.60 28.26 21.34
CA SER A 451 -18.84 27.53 21.63
C SER A 451 -19.23 26.57 20.49
N TYR A 452 -19.18 27.04 19.23
CA TYR A 452 -19.51 26.20 18.08
C TYR A 452 -18.46 25.10 17.85
N LEU A 453 -17.17 25.42 18.04
CA LEU A 453 -16.08 24.44 17.94
C LEU A 453 -16.16 23.40 19.06
N GLY A 454 -16.56 23.79 20.27
CA GLY A 454 -16.80 22.90 21.40
C GLY A 454 -17.84 21.85 21.08
N SER A 455 -19.03 22.27 20.60
CA SER A 455 -20.08 21.33 20.19
C SER A 455 -19.63 20.37 19.09
N ALA A 456 -18.90 20.87 18.08
CA ALA A 456 -18.38 20.00 17.02
C ALA A 456 -17.27 19.05 17.52
N ALA A 457 -16.47 19.46 18.52
CA ALA A 457 -15.43 18.65 19.12
C ALA A 457 -16.00 17.53 20.01
N ASP A 458 -17.15 17.77 20.65
CA ASP A 458 -17.90 16.77 21.41
C ASP A 458 -18.46 15.67 20.49
N ASP A 459 -18.73 15.98 19.22
CA ASP A 459 -19.08 15.02 18.16
C ASP A 459 -17.85 14.36 17.49
N ASP A 460 -16.70 14.33 18.17
CA ASP A 460 -15.44 13.73 17.71
C ASP A 460 -14.86 14.31 16.40
N MET A 461 -15.22 15.55 16.04
CA MET A 461 -14.66 16.19 14.86
C MET A 461 -13.23 16.66 15.12
N ALA A 462 -12.24 15.92 14.62
CA ALA A 462 -10.83 16.18 14.90
C ALA A 462 -10.31 17.55 14.45
N VAL A 463 -10.88 18.13 13.40
CA VAL A 463 -10.53 19.50 12.97
C VAL A 463 -10.98 20.52 14.02
N ALA A 464 -12.18 20.34 14.57
CA ALA A 464 -12.71 21.19 15.65
C ALA A 464 -11.92 21.01 16.95
N GLN A 465 -11.59 19.76 17.31
CA GLN A 465 -10.72 19.45 18.46
C GLN A 465 -9.35 20.16 18.33
N THR A 466 -8.76 20.15 17.13
CA THR A 466 -7.48 20.83 16.90
C THR A 466 -7.61 22.34 17.06
N ASP A 467 -8.59 22.98 16.40
CA ASP A 467 -8.79 24.43 16.50
C ASP A 467 -9.08 24.87 17.95
N LEU A 468 -9.88 24.07 18.68
CA LEU A 468 -10.14 24.31 20.09
C LEU A 468 -8.87 24.15 20.94
N GLY A 469 -8.05 23.13 20.65
CA GLY A 469 -6.75 22.94 21.29
C GLY A 469 -5.81 24.13 21.06
N VAL A 470 -5.82 24.73 19.86
CA VAL A 470 -5.07 25.96 19.57
C VAL A 470 -5.60 27.14 20.40
N LEU A 471 -6.92 27.30 20.52
CA LEU A 471 -7.51 28.35 21.34
C LEU A 471 -7.11 28.23 22.83
N PHE A 472 -7.09 27.01 23.38
CA PHE A 472 -6.62 26.76 24.75
C PHE A 472 -5.12 27.00 24.90
N LEU A 473 -4.33 26.64 23.89
CA LEU A 473 -2.89 26.88 23.90
C LEU A 473 -2.57 28.39 23.90
N ASP A 474 -3.31 29.19 23.13
CA ASP A 474 -3.20 30.65 23.09
C ASP A 474 -3.58 31.29 24.43
N GLN A 475 -4.46 30.67 25.21
CA GLN A 475 -4.83 31.10 26.57
C GLN A 475 -3.80 30.66 27.63
N GLY A 476 -2.82 29.84 27.26
CA GLY A 476 -1.82 29.29 28.17
C GLY A 476 -2.26 28.00 28.87
N GLU A 477 -3.40 27.42 28.52
CA GLU A 477 -3.88 26.16 29.07
C GLU A 477 -3.27 24.96 28.33
N VAL A 478 -1.99 24.70 28.59
CA VAL A 478 -1.21 23.69 27.86
C VAL A 478 -1.75 22.26 28.04
N ALA A 479 -2.28 21.94 29.23
CA ALA A 479 -2.76 20.59 29.52
C ALA A 479 -4.05 20.23 28.77
N THR A 480 -5.01 21.16 28.71
CA THR A 480 -6.28 20.97 27.99
C THR A 480 -6.04 20.96 26.48
N ALA A 481 -5.20 21.87 25.98
CA ALA A 481 -4.77 21.89 24.58
C ALA A 481 -4.18 20.53 24.15
N ARG A 482 -3.27 19.98 24.97
CA ARG A 482 -2.65 18.67 24.73
C ARG A 482 -3.69 17.56 24.60
N SER A 483 -4.67 17.48 25.51
CA SER A 483 -5.70 16.44 25.45
C SER A 483 -6.52 16.51 24.16
N TYR A 484 -6.86 17.72 23.71
CA TYR A 484 -7.57 17.89 22.45
C TYR A 484 -6.73 17.47 21.24
N PHE A 485 -5.43 17.78 21.22
CA PHE A 485 -4.56 17.30 20.16
C PHE A 485 -4.38 15.77 20.18
N GLU A 486 -4.30 15.15 21.37
CA GLU A 486 -4.22 13.69 21.51
C GLU A 486 -5.51 13.00 21.03
N LEU A 487 -6.68 13.61 21.25
CA LEU A 487 -7.95 13.16 20.67
C LEU A 487 -7.94 13.29 19.14
N ALA A 488 -7.55 14.46 18.62
CA ALA A 488 -7.54 14.73 17.18
C ALA A 488 -6.58 13.83 16.39
N ILE A 489 -5.49 13.35 17.00
CA ILE A 489 -4.56 12.40 16.39
C ILE A 489 -5.21 11.04 16.08
N ARG A 490 -6.27 10.64 16.81
CA ARG A 490 -6.96 9.35 16.57
C ARG A 490 -7.56 9.25 15.17
N SER A 491 -8.05 10.37 14.62
CA SER A 491 -8.52 10.46 13.23
C SER A 491 -7.39 10.74 12.23
N GLY A 492 -6.21 11.08 12.73
CA GLY A 492 -5.05 11.39 11.91
C GLY A 492 -4.98 12.82 11.37
N HIS A 493 -5.51 13.83 12.07
CA HIS A 493 -5.43 15.23 11.61
C HIS A 493 -3.98 15.77 11.59
N ILE A 494 -3.58 16.43 10.51
CA ILE A 494 -2.18 16.88 10.29
C ILE A 494 -1.69 17.91 11.30
N GLU A 495 -2.52 18.91 11.64
CA GLU A 495 -2.09 19.98 12.53
C GLU A 495 -1.96 19.51 13.97
N ALA A 496 -2.79 18.57 14.41
CA ALA A 496 -2.68 17.96 15.73
C ALA A 496 -1.29 17.31 15.93
N TYR A 497 -0.79 16.56 14.94
CA TYR A 497 0.58 16.05 14.96
C TYR A 497 1.62 17.17 15.01
N TYR A 498 1.44 18.24 14.24
CA TYR A 498 2.36 19.37 14.23
C TYR A 498 2.44 20.07 15.60
N TYR A 499 1.31 20.37 16.23
CA TYR A 499 1.30 21.04 17.54
C TYR A 499 1.84 20.15 18.65
N LEU A 500 1.52 18.85 18.66
CA LEU A 500 2.12 17.92 19.62
C LEU A 500 3.63 17.76 19.43
N ALA A 501 4.11 17.84 18.19
CA ALA A 501 5.54 17.86 17.90
C ALA A 501 6.21 19.14 18.45
N GLU A 502 5.61 20.31 18.24
CA GLU A 502 6.11 21.58 18.81
C GLU A 502 6.13 21.55 20.33
N MET A 503 5.07 21.03 20.96
CA MET A 503 5.00 20.87 22.42
C MET A 503 6.09 19.94 22.93
N ALA A 504 6.32 18.79 22.28
CA ALA A 504 7.38 17.85 22.65
C ALA A 504 8.80 18.41 22.42
N HIS A 505 9.00 19.19 21.36
CA HIS A 505 10.27 19.83 21.04
C HIS A 505 10.62 20.95 22.02
N LEU A 506 9.64 21.78 22.37
CA LEU A 506 9.81 22.91 23.30
C LEU A 506 9.75 22.49 24.77
N GLY A 507 9.19 21.30 25.08
CA GLY A 507 8.96 20.86 26.46
C GLY A 507 7.77 21.56 27.12
N LEU A 508 6.70 21.83 26.36
CA LEU A 508 5.48 22.44 26.88
C LEU A 508 4.60 21.37 27.54
N GLY A 509 4.40 21.48 28.87
CA GLY A 509 3.57 20.57 29.66
C GLY A 509 4.18 19.21 29.99
N ARG A 510 5.30 18.83 29.36
CA ARG A 510 6.12 17.65 29.66
C ARG A 510 7.60 17.95 29.41
N GLU A 511 8.48 17.07 29.85
CA GLU A 511 9.91 17.16 29.52
C GLU A 511 10.14 17.10 28.01
N ARG A 512 11.13 17.87 27.54
CA ARG A 512 11.53 17.90 26.13
C ARG A 512 11.97 16.51 25.68
N SER A 513 11.41 16.02 24.58
CA SER A 513 11.77 14.75 23.97
C SER A 513 11.95 14.89 22.47
N CYS A 514 13.21 14.86 22.02
CA CYS A 514 13.55 14.92 20.60
C CYS A 514 13.03 13.72 19.81
N ASN A 515 12.97 12.53 20.43
CA ASN A 515 12.51 11.31 19.75
C ASN A 515 11.02 11.36 19.43
N VAL A 516 10.20 11.78 20.42
CA VAL A 516 8.75 11.95 20.24
C VAL A 516 8.48 13.08 19.24
N ALA A 517 9.19 14.20 19.35
CA ALA A 517 9.07 15.31 18.41
C ALA A 517 9.42 14.88 16.97
N ALA A 518 10.53 14.16 16.77
CA ALA A 518 10.92 13.66 15.44
C ALA A 518 9.85 12.75 14.84
N ALA A 519 9.27 11.84 15.64
CA ALA A 519 8.21 10.95 15.18
C ALA A 519 6.95 11.71 14.74
N PHE A 520 6.48 12.67 15.55
CA PHE A 520 5.29 13.46 15.19
C PHE A 520 5.54 14.42 14.03
N TYR A 521 6.69 15.09 13.95
CA TYR A 521 7.02 15.91 12.78
C TYR A 521 7.13 15.09 11.50
N LYS A 522 7.70 13.88 11.57
CA LYS A 522 7.73 12.96 10.43
C LYS A 522 6.32 12.66 9.94
N ILE A 523 5.41 12.27 10.83
CA ILE A 523 4.01 11.97 10.45
C ILE A 523 3.33 13.20 9.84
N ALA A 524 3.52 14.39 10.42
CA ALA A 524 2.96 15.63 9.88
C ALA A 524 3.52 15.95 8.48
N ALA A 525 4.82 15.73 8.25
CA ALA A 525 5.47 15.93 6.96
C ALA A 525 5.00 14.91 5.90
N GLU A 526 4.77 13.66 6.31
CA GLU A 526 4.28 12.58 5.44
C GLU A 526 2.79 12.73 5.12
N LYS A 527 1.99 13.43 5.92
CA LYS A 527 0.57 13.67 5.57
C LYS A 527 0.38 14.62 4.40
N ALA A 528 1.30 15.55 4.18
CA ALA A 528 1.27 16.46 3.02
C ALA A 528 2.10 15.91 1.87
N GLU A 529 1.71 14.72 1.38
CA GLU A 529 2.46 13.94 0.38
C GLU A 529 2.87 14.77 -0.86
N VAL A 530 1.98 15.64 -1.34
CA VAL A 530 2.18 16.51 -2.51
C VAL A 530 3.46 17.36 -2.42
N ILE A 531 3.89 17.70 -1.20
CA ILE A 531 5.08 18.53 -0.96
C ILE A 531 6.31 17.70 -0.67
N SER A 532 6.13 16.59 0.06
CA SER A 532 7.23 15.78 0.55
C SER A 532 7.68 14.74 -0.46
N ALA A 533 6.79 14.15 -1.27
CA ALA A 533 7.10 13.03 -2.18
C ALA A 533 6.37 13.08 -3.53
N SER A 534 6.83 12.26 -4.48
CA SER A 534 6.30 12.13 -5.84
C SER A 534 5.49 10.83 -6.03
N PHE A 535 4.58 10.49 -5.10
CA PHE A 535 3.80 9.25 -5.20
C PHE A 535 2.84 9.25 -6.39
N ILE A 536 2.22 10.39 -6.71
CA ILE A 536 1.30 10.51 -7.86
C ILE A 536 2.03 10.09 -9.15
N GLU A 537 3.19 10.69 -9.42
CA GLU A 537 4.03 10.38 -10.58
C GLU A 537 4.49 8.91 -10.61
N ALA A 538 4.76 8.32 -9.43
CA ALA A 538 5.19 6.93 -9.31
C ALA A 538 4.05 5.94 -9.58
N ASN A 539 2.87 6.21 -9.03
CA ASN A 539 1.67 5.40 -9.19
C ASN A 539 1.19 5.47 -10.64
N GLU A 540 1.10 6.66 -11.24
CA GLU A 540 0.76 6.84 -12.65
C GLU A 540 1.72 6.08 -13.58
N ALA A 541 3.02 6.13 -13.29
CA ALA A 541 4.01 5.37 -14.06
C ALA A 541 3.86 3.85 -13.90
N HIS A 542 3.46 3.39 -12.71
CA HIS A 542 3.20 1.98 -12.44
C HIS A 542 1.95 1.49 -13.18
N GLU A 543 0.85 2.25 -13.11
CA GLU A 543 -0.39 2.00 -13.84
C GLU A 543 -0.17 2.04 -15.36
N ALA A 544 0.72 2.91 -15.83
CA ALA A 544 1.18 2.97 -17.22
C ALA A 544 2.09 1.79 -17.64
N ASN A 545 2.45 0.90 -16.71
CA ASN A 545 3.42 -0.18 -16.88
C ASN A 545 4.84 0.30 -17.29
N ASP A 546 5.20 1.57 -17.01
CA ASP A 546 6.56 2.09 -17.09
C ASP A 546 7.30 1.80 -15.77
N LEU A 547 7.57 0.50 -15.54
CA LEU A 547 8.19 0.00 -14.32
C LEU A 547 9.51 0.70 -13.97
N PRO A 548 10.42 1.00 -14.92
CA PRO A 548 11.66 1.65 -14.54
C PRO A 548 11.44 3.11 -14.11
N ARG A 549 10.48 3.86 -14.68
CA ARG A 549 10.13 5.20 -14.18
C ARG A 549 9.51 5.14 -12.79
N ALA A 550 8.57 4.21 -12.59
CA ALA A 550 7.93 3.99 -11.31
C ALA A 550 8.97 3.63 -10.24
N LEU A 551 9.89 2.71 -10.55
CA LEU A 551 10.96 2.28 -9.65
C LEU A 551 11.83 3.46 -9.20
N VAL A 552 12.27 4.32 -10.12
CA VAL A 552 13.07 5.50 -9.75
C VAL A 552 12.31 6.44 -8.81
N ALA A 553 11.04 6.73 -9.12
CA ALA A 553 10.21 7.60 -8.29
C ALA A 553 9.99 7.01 -6.88
N TYR A 554 9.72 5.70 -6.78
CA TYR A 554 9.65 5.01 -5.49
C TYR A 554 10.99 4.98 -4.77
N MET A 555 12.13 4.79 -5.46
CA MET A 555 13.46 4.86 -4.84
C MET A 555 13.74 6.23 -4.24
N MET A 556 13.37 7.32 -4.94
CA MET A 556 13.52 8.68 -4.42
C MET A 556 12.69 8.90 -3.15
N ALA A 557 11.45 8.41 -3.11
CA ALA A 557 10.62 8.44 -1.90
C ALA A 557 11.17 7.50 -0.81
N ALA A 558 11.69 6.34 -1.16
CA ALA A 558 12.26 5.39 -0.22
C ALA A 558 13.49 5.97 0.51
N GLU A 559 14.35 6.72 -0.20
CA GLU A 559 15.49 7.47 0.38
C GLU A 559 15.05 8.65 1.27
N GLN A 560 13.84 9.19 1.09
CA GLN A 560 13.28 10.20 2.00
C GLN A 560 12.75 9.59 3.31
N GLY A 561 12.63 8.26 3.39
CA GLY A 561 12.20 7.54 4.58
C GLY A 561 10.78 7.00 4.55
N TRP A 562 10.08 7.07 3.42
CA TRP A 562 8.73 6.54 3.32
C TRP A 562 8.73 5.02 3.34
N GLU A 563 8.06 4.44 4.33
CA GLU A 563 7.94 2.99 4.50
C GLU A 563 7.28 2.33 3.27
N ASN A 564 6.16 2.89 2.81
CA ASN A 564 5.41 2.35 1.66
C ASN A 564 6.28 2.31 0.39
N ALA A 565 7.07 3.36 0.15
CA ALA A 565 7.98 3.39 -1.00
C ALA A 565 9.11 2.36 -0.85
N GLN A 566 9.66 2.18 0.35
CA GLN A 566 10.68 1.15 0.60
C GLN A 566 10.12 -0.25 0.32
N ALA A 567 8.90 -0.54 0.77
CA ALA A 567 8.21 -1.79 0.46
C ALA A 567 7.96 -1.94 -1.06
N ASN A 568 7.52 -0.89 -1.74
CA ASN A 568 7.27 -0.91 -3.19
C ASN A 568 8.53 -1.17 -4.01
N VAL A 569 9.64 -0.52 -3.68
CA VAL A 569 10.93 -0.77 -4.34
C VAL A 569 11.36 -2.21 -4.12
N ALA A 570 11.30 -2.69 -2.88
CA ALA A 570 11.68 -4.06 -2.56
C ALA A 570 10.83 -5.08 -3.32
N TRP A 571 9.52 -4.87 -3.37
CA TRP A 571 8.57 -5.74 -4.06
C TRP A 571 8.72 -5.71 -5.59
N LEU A 572 8.94 -4.53 -6.19
CA LEU A 572 9.20 -4.40 -7.63
C LEU A 572 10.50 -5.10 -8.06
N LEU A 573 11.50 -5.11 -7.18
CA LEU A 573 12.74 -5.87 -7.39
C LEU A 573 12.52 -7.36 -7.11
N ASP A 574 11.81 -7.73 -6.05
CA ASP A 574 11.58 -9.10 -5.61
C ASP A 574 10.30 -9.73 -6.21
N ARG A 575 10.07 -9.57 -7.51
CA ARG A 575 8.98 -10.29 -8.21
C ARG A 575 9.39 -11.74 -8.44
N THR A 576 9.44 -12.53 -7.38
CA THR A 576 9.63 -13.99 -7.48
C THR A 576 8.43 -14.59 -8.19
N THR A 577 8.67 -15.20 -9.36
CA THR A 577 7.66 -16.00 -10.05
C THR A 577 7.30 -17.22 -9.20
N SER A 578 6.05 -17.68 -9.30
CA SER A 578 5.59 -18.90 -8.63
C SER A 578 6.61 -20.02 -8.78
N THR A 579 7.03 -20.59 -7.64
CA THR A 579 7.99 -21.71 -7.59
C THR A 579 7.50 -22.90 -8.42
N TRP A 580 6.19 -22.97 -8.69
CA TRP A 580 5.52 -24.00 -9.46
C TRP A 580 4.83 -23.38 -10.68
N SER A 581 5.62 -22.99 -11.68
CA SER A 581 5.05 -22.73 -13.00
C SER A 581 4.63 -24.09 -13.62
N LEU A 582 3.35 -24.27 -13.93
CA LEU A 582 2.82 -25.42 -14.70
C LEU A 582 3.65 -25.76 -15.98
N PRO A 583 4.29 -24.78 -16.67
CA PRO A 583 5.22 -25.04 -17.77
C PRO A 583 6.44 -25.91 -17.42
N SER A 584 6.87 -25.98 -16.16
CA SER A 584 8.01 -26.82 -15.73
C SER A 584 7.75 -28.33 -15.85
N LEU A 585 6.49 -28.76 -15.92
CA LEU A 585 6.10 -30.16 -16.07
C LEU A 585 6.08 -30.61 -17.54
N LEU A 586 6.01 -29.67 -18.49
CA LEU A 586 5.95 -29.90 -19.93
C LEU A 586 7.24 -29.35 -20.59
N HIS A 587 8.35 -30.09 -20.44
CA HIS A 587 9.63 -29.98 -21.17
C HIS A 587 10.07 -28.62 -21.79
N ASN A 588 11.28 -28.19 -21.40
CA ASN A 588 12.21 -27.33 -22.14
C ASN A 588 11.67 -26.01 -22.72
N ILE A 589 10.88 -25.28 -21.95
CA ILE A 589 10.89 -23.83 -22.06
C ILE A 589 11.87 -23.37 -20.97
N PRO A 590 12.97 -22.67 -21.29
CA PRO A 590 13.86 -22.16 -20.27
C PRO A 590 13.01 -21.35 -19.29
N SER A 591 13.09 -21.68 -18.00
CA SER A 591 12.67 -20.76 -16.96
C SER A 591 13.33 -19.44 -17.32
N THR A 592 12.54 -18.42 -17.67
CA THR A 592 13.06 -17.07 -17.81
C THR A 592 13.86 -16.83 -16.54
N PRO A 593 15.18 -16.57 -16.63
CA PRO A 593 15.94 -16.29 -15.43
C PRO A 593 15.15 -15.21 -14.70
N ALA A 594 14.84 -15.47 -13.42
CA ALA A 594 14.31 -14.43 -12.55
C ALA A 594 15.16 -13.20 -12.82
N ILE A 595 14.48 -12.14 -13.23
CA ILE A 595 15.06 -10.83 -13.55
C ILE A 595 16.19 -10.63 -12.55
N SER A 596 17.42 -10.35 -13.00
CA SER A 596 18.48 -9.89 -12.12
C SER A 596 18.13 -8.45 -11.69
N SER A 597 17.03 -8.34 -10.95
CA SER A 597 16.78 -7.29 -10.00
C SER A 597 17.81 -7.48 -8.91
N ASP A 598 18.41 -6.38 -8.49
CA ASP A 598 19.47 -6.42 -7.49
C ASP A 598 18.90 -6.95 -6.16
N SER A 599 19.03 -8.25 -5.91
CA SER A 599 18.47 -8.90 -4.73
C SER A 599 19.08 -8.36 -3.43
N SER A 600 20.29 -7.80 -3.51
CA SER A 600 20.94 -7.12 -2.39
C SER A 600 20.24 -5.79 -2.07
N LEU A 601 19.86 -5.04 -3.12
CA LEU A 601 19.06 -3.82 -3.00
C LEU A 601 17.64 -4.10 -2.49
N ALA A 602 17.02 -5.18 -2.96
CA ALA A 602 15.71 -5.62 -2.47
C ALA A 602 15.76 -5.93 -0.97
N LEU A 603 16.75 -6.73 -0.52
CA LEU A 603 16.96 -7.03 0.90
C LEU A 603 17.21 -5.74 1.72
N LEU A 604 17.99 -4.80 1.19
CA LEU A 604 18.23 -3.52 1.85
C LEU A 604 16.92 -2.76 2.11
N TYR A 605 16.05 -2.65 1.10
CA TYR A 605 14.78 -1.93 1.22
C TYR A 605 13.76 -2.68 2.09
N TYR A 606 13.67 -4.01 2.00
CA TYR A 606 12.86 -4.79 2.94
C TYR A 606 13.32 -4.58 4.38
N THR A 607 14.63 -4.59 4.64
CA THR A 607 15.19 -4.35 5.98
C THR A 607 14.86 -2.94 6.49
N ARG A 608 14.91 -1.93 5.61
CA ARG A 608 14.54 -0.54 5.96
C ARG A 608 13.05 -0.41 6.29
N SER A 609 12.17 -1.00 5.45
CA SER A 609 10.73 -1.04 5.70
C SER A 609 10.40 -1.82 6.98
N ALA A 610 11.07 -2.94 7.24
CA ALA A 610 10.93 -3.73 8.46
C ALA A 610 11.26 -2.95 9.74
N ARG A 611 12.31 -2.11 9.71
CA ARG A 611 12.65 -1.20 10.84
C ARG A 611 11.58 -0.15 11.11
N GLN A 612 10.73 0.13 10.13
CA GLN A 612 9.55 0.99 10.27
C GLN A 612 8.29 0.19 10.60
N GLN A 613 8.44 -1.00 11.17
CA GLN A 613 7.37 -1.87 11.67
C GLN A 613 6.49 -2.52 10.59
N ASN A 614 6.99 -2.64 9.35
CA ASN A 614 6.34 -3.50 8.36
C ASN A 614 6.70 -4.97 8.61
N LEU A 615 5.70 -5.77 9.01
CA LEU A 615 5.89 -7.18 9.32
C LEU A 615 6.14 -8.01 8.06
N ASP A 616 5.45 -7.76 6.96
CA ASP A 616 5.61 -8.55 5.73
C ASP A 616 7.02 -8.37 5.15
N SER A 617 7.53 -7.14 5.20
CA SER A 617 8.92 -6.81 4.85
C SER A 617 9.95 -7.49 5.78
N LEU A 618 9.63 -7.65 7.07
CA LEU A 618 10.49 -8.37 8.02
C LEU A 618 10.57 -9.87 7.70
N LEU A 619 9.43 -10.50 7.37
CA LEU A 619 9.41 -11.89 6.91
C LEU A 619 10.21 -12.06 5.62
N LYS A 620 10.03 -11.16 4.63
CA LYS A 620 10.78 -11.21 3.37
C LYS A 620 12.28 -11.03 3.58
N ALA A 621 12.70 -10.12 4.46
CA ALA A 621 14.11 -10.02 4.83
C ALA A 621 14.64 -11.35 5.42
N GLY A 622 13.84 -12.04 6.23
CA GLY A 622 14.12 -13.39 6.71
C GLY A 622 14.28 -14.41 5.58
N ASP A 623 13.36 -14.41 4.60
CA ASP A 623 13.41 -15.30 3.42
C ASP A 623 14.68 -15.05 2.59
N HIS A 624 15.06 -13.79 2.39
CA HIS A 624 16.30 -13.42 1.70
C HIS A 624 17.53 -13.97 2.42
N HIS A 625 17.60 -13.87 3.75
CA HIS A 625 18.69 -14.48 4.54
C HIS A 625 18.64 -16.01 4.51
N PHE A 626 17.46 -16.60 4.51
CA PHE A 626 17.27 -18.05 4.46
C PHE A 626 17.77 -18.65 3.15
N PHE A 627 17.34 -18.06 2.02
CA PHE A 627 17.70 -18.52 0.68
C PHE A 627 19.07 -18.00 0.20
N GLY A 628 19.66 -17.00 0.86
CA GLY A 628 20.88 -16.34 0.41
C GLY A 628 20.66 -15.45 -0.80
N LEU A 629 19.53 -14.75 -0.87
CA LEU A 629 19.20 -13.81 -1.94
C LEU A 629 19.82 -12.45 -1.62
N GLY A 630 20.91 -12.11 -2.31
CA GLY A 630 21.65 -10.86 -2.10
C GLY A 630 22.62 -10.88 -0.92
N THR A 631 22.68 -11.96 -0.13
CA THR A 631 23.65 -12.22 0.94
C THR A 631 24.02 -13.70 0.99
N SER A 632 25.02 -14.09 1.80
CA SER A 632 25.27 -15.50 2.06
C SER A 632 24.12 -16.12 2.87
N PRO A 633 23.69 -17.36 2.55
CA PRO A 633 22.59 -18.02 3.25
C PRO A 633 22.94 -18.19 4.73
N SER A 634 22.09 -17.64 5.60
CA SER A 634 22.28 -17.59 7.05
C SER A 634 20.97 -17.95 7.77
N PRO A 635 20.76 -19.24 8.10
CA PRO A 635 19.52 -19.67 8.75
C PRO A 635 19.36 -19.09 10.17
N GLU A 636 20.46 -18.73 10.83
CA GLU A 636 20.44 -18.08 12.16
C GLU A 636 19.83 -16.67 12.07
N ASN A 637 20.22 -15.87 11.08
CA ASN A 637 19.65 -14.55 10.83
C ASN A 637 18.18 -14.64 10.41
N ALA A 638 17.84 -15.62 9.58
CA ALA A 638 16.45 -15.87 9.20
C ALA A 638 15.58 -16.22 10.42
N ALA A 639 16.08 -17.09 11.31
CA ALA A 639 15.39 -17.41 12.56
C ALA A 639 15.18 -16.16 13.42
N ALA A 640 16.17 -15.27 13.53
CA ALA A 640 16.02 -14.01 14.26
C ALA A 640 14.90 -13.13 13.66
N CYS A 641 14.82 -12.99 12.34
CA CYS A 641 13.74 -12.26 11.68
C CYS A 641 12.36 -12.89 11.96
N TYR A 642 12.23 -14.21 11.82
CA TYR A 642 10.95 -14.88 12.06
C TYR A 642 10.54 -14.88 13.53
N THR A 643 11.48 -14.98 14.47
CA THR A 643 11.18 -14.86 15.91
C THR A 643 10.64 -13.48 16.24
N SER A 644 11.30 -12.41 15.77
CA SER A 644 10.82 -11.03 15.94
C SER A 644 9.44 -10.82 15.29
N ALA A 645 9.20 -11.40 14.11
CA ALA A 645 7.89 -11.36 13.47
C ALA A 645 6.82 -12.15 14.25
N ALA A 646 7.16 -13.32 14.80
CA ALA A 646 6.24 -14.15 15.58
C ALA A 646 5.88 -13.53 16.94
N GLU A 647 6.79 -12.77 17.56
CA GLU A 647 6.52 -12.00 18.79
C GLU A 647 5.37 -10.99 18.63
N SER A 648 5.13 -10.50 17.41
CA SER A 648 4.01 -9.60 17.13
C SER A 648 2.64 -10.27 17.29
N MET A 649 2.59 -11.61 17.35
CA MET A 649 1.37 -12.44 17.42
C MET A 649 0.35 -12.20 16.29
N ARG A 650 0.78 -11.61 15.17
CA ARG A 650 -0.12 -11.31 14.03
C ARG A 650 0.17 -12.15 12.79
N SER A 651 1.39 -12.68 12.66
CA SER A 651 1.82 -13.43 11.46
C SER A 651 1.80 -14.93 11.67
N ALA A 652 0.76 -15.58 11.13
CA ALA A 652 0.69 -17.04 11.05
C ALA A 652 1.84 -17.62 10.21
N GLN A 653 2.24 -16.93 9.12
CA GLN A 653 3.35 -17.35 8.26
C GLN A 653 4.69 -17.35 9.02
N ALA A 654 4.97 -16.33 9.83
CA ALA A 654 6.21 -16.26 10.62
C ALA A 654 6.28 -17.41 11.64
N MET A 655 5.16 -17.67 12.33
CA MET A 655 5.05 -18.76 13.29
C MET A 655 5.23 -20.11 12.61
N TRP A 656 4.61 -20.31 11.45
CA TRP A 656 4.78 -21.54 10.67
C TRP A 656 6.23 -21.74 10.21
N ASN A 657 6.87 -20.69 9.68
CA ASN A 657 8.28 -20.71 9.27
C ASN A 657 9.18 -21.09 10.45
N LEU A 658 8.98 -20.46 11.61
CA LEU A 658 9.76 -20.75 12.82
C LEU A 658 9.53 -22.17 13.35
N GLY A 659 8.28 -22.66 13.33
CA GLY A 659 7.94 -24.03 13.67
C GLY A 659 8.65 -25.05 12.76
N TRP A 660 8.71 -24.75 11.46
CA TRP A 660 9.45 -25.56 10.49
C TRP A 660 10.97 -25.53 10.71
N MET A 661 11.52 -24.40 11.14
CA MET A 661 12.94 -24.30 11.50
C MET A 661 13.27 -25.13 12.74
N HIS A 662 12.44 -25.09 13.80
CA HIS A 662 12.60 -25.95 14.97
C HIS A 662 12.41 -27.44 14.66
N GLU A 663 11.51 -27.78 13.73
CA GLU A 663 11.31 -29.16 13.28
C GLU A 663 12.59 -29.74 12.65
N ARG A 664 13.29 -28.92 11.85
CA ARG A 664 14.48 -29.34 11.10
C ARG A 664 15.80 -29.08 11.82
N GLY A 665 15.83 -28.17 12.79
CA GLY A 665 17.05 -27.70 13.44
C GLY A 665 17.88 -26.79 12.54
N LEU A 666 17.23 -25.89 11.79
CA LEU A 666 17.90 -24.93 10.90
C LEU A 666 18.01 -23.59 11.59
N GLY A 667 19.21 -23.13 11.93
CA GLY A 667 19.44 -21.84 12.63
C GLY A 667 18.96 -21.79 14.08
N VAL A 668 18.16 -22.76 14.51
CA VAL A 668 17.66 -22.96 15.87
C VAL A 668 17.85 -24.40 16.29
N GLU A 669 17.84 -24.66 17.59
CA GLU A 669 17.88 -26.01 18.11
C GLU A 669 16.64 -26.80 17.70
N LYS A 670 16.87 -28.08 17.38
CA LYS A 670 15.83 -28.99 16.92
C LYS A 670 14.94 -29.40 18.09
N ASP A 671 13.70 -28.92 18.11
CA ASP A 671 12.72 -29.19 19.16
C ASP A 671 11.34 -29.43 18.56
N TYR A 672 10.85 -30.67 18.69
CA TYR A 672 9.53 -31.06 18.19
C TYR A 672 8.36 -30.52 19.00
N HIS A 673 8.55 -30.25 20.30
CA HIS A 673 7.51 -29.65 21.14
C HIS A 673 7.31 -28.18 20.79
N LEU A 674 8.42 -27.45 20.67
CA LEU A 674 8.37 -26.05 20.29
C LEU A 674 7.85 -25.87 18.86
N ALA A 675 8.26 -26.74 17.92
CA ALA A 675 7.70 -26.78 16.57
C ALA A 675 6.17 -26.98 16.57
N LYS A 676 5.66 -27.94 17.35
CA LYS A 676 4.21 -28.16 17.51
C LYS A 676 3.53 -26.90 18.05
N ARG A 677 4.08 -26.30 19.10
CA ARG A 677 3.52 -25.08 19.71
C ARG A 677 3.40 -23.94 18.70
N TYR A 678 4.43 -23.71 17.88
CA TYR A 678 4.38 -22.67 16.86
C TYR A 678 3.38 -22.98 15.75
N TYR A 679 3.22 -24.25 15.37
CA TYR A 679 2.16 -24.65 14.43
C TYR A 679 0.76 -24.45 15.02
N ASP A 680 0.54 -24.84 16.27
CA ASP A 680 -0.75 -24.61 16.95
C ASP A 680 -1.03 -23.09 17.07
N LEU A 681 -0.02 -22.28 17.42
CA LEU A 681 -0.15 -20.82 17.47
C LEU A 681 -0.45 -20.19 16.10
N ALA A 682 0.16 -20.70 15.03
CA ALA A 682 -0.13 -20.25 13.67
C ALA A 682 -1.60 -20.49 13.30
N LEU A 683 -2.18 -21.61 13.75
CA LEU A 683 -3.59 -21.94 13.54
C LEU A 683 -4.53 -21.03 14.34
N GLU A 684 -4.18 -20.72 15.59
CA GLU A 684 -4.93 -19.78 16.43
C GLU A 684 -4.91 -18.35 15.85
N THR A 685 -3.81 -17.97 15.19
CA THR A 685 -3.62 -16.62 14.63
C THR A 685 -4.37 -16.42 13.32
N ASN A 686 -4.45 -17.44 12.45
CA ASN A 686 -5.24 -17.39 11.23
C ASN A 686 -5.92 -18.75 10.96
N GLY A 687 -7.27 -18.73 10.96
CA GLY A 687 -8.09 -19.90 10.65
C GLY A 687 -7.92 -20.44 9.21
N GLU A 688 -7.57 -19.58 8.25
CA GLU A 688 -7.30 -19.98 6.86
C GLU A 688 -6.06 -20.88 6.74
N ALA A 689 -5.15 -20.82 7.72
CA ALA A 689 -3.97 -21.67 7.78
C ALA A 689 -4.26 -23.12 8.22
N TYR A 690 -5.54 -23.49 8.41
CA TYR A 690 -5.95 -24.81 8.90
C TYR A 690 -5.32 -25.98 8.15
N LEU A 691 -5.53 -26.06 6.83
CA LEU A 691 -5.03 -27.18 6.04
C LEU A 691 -3.49 -27.29 6.05
N PRO A 692 -2.70 -26.24 5.73
CA PRO A 692 -1.24 -26.35 5.71
C PRO A 692 -0.65 -26.65 7.10
N VAL A 693 -1.22 -26.08 8.17
CA VAL A 693 -0.77 -26.36 9.54
C VAL A 693 -1.06 -27.80 9.94
N LYS A 694 -2.27 -28.32 9.71
CA LYS A 694 -2.61 -29.71 10.05
C LYS A 694 -1.75 -30.73 9.28
N LEU A 695 -1.44 -30.46 8.01
CA LEU A 695 -0.51 -31.27 7.23
C LEU A 695 0.90 -31.22 7.83
N SER A 696 1.37 -30.04 8.22
CA SER A 696 2.68 -29.85 8.86
C SER A 696 2.77 -30.59 10.20
N LEU A 697 1.72 -30.52 11.03
CA LEU A 697 1.60 -31.27 12.27
C LEU A 697 1.57 -32.79 12.03
N ALA A 698 0.90 -33.26 10.97
CA ALA A 698 0.92 -34.68 10.60
C ALA A 698 2.33 -35.15 10.21
N VAL A 699 3.04 -34.37 9.39
CA VAL A 699 4.44 -34.61 9.01
C VAL A 699 5.35 -34.62 10.24
N LEU A 700 5.18 -33.65 11.14
CA LEU A 700 5.92 -33.54 12.40
C LEU A 700 5.71 -34.78 13.28
N ARG A 701 4.47 -35.26 13.40
CA ARG A 701 4.14 -36.50 14.14
C ARG A 701 4.78 -37.73 13.51
N VAL A 702 4.73 -37.87 12.18
CA VAL A 702 5.40 -38.97 11.46
C VAL A 702 6.91 -38.93 11.69
N ARG A 703 7.53 -37.74 11.64
CA ARG A 703 8.96 -37.56 11.91
C ARG A 703 9.32 -37.87 13.36
N SER A 704 8.52 -37.41 14.32
CA SER A 704 8.68 -37.72 15.74
C SER A 704 8.59 -39.23 16.00
N TRP A 705 7.58 -39.90 15.43
CA TRP A 705 7.42 -41.36 15.50
C TRP A 705 8.63 -42.10 14.92
N TRP A 706 9.09 -41.68 13.74
CA TRP A 706 10.25 -42.27 13.08
C TRP A 706 11.56 -42.01 13.84
N ASN A 707 11.70 -40.86 14.50
CA ASN A 707 12.81 -40.53 15.36
C ASN A 707 12.82 -41.41 16.62
N SER A 708 11.66 -41.67 17.21
CA SER A 708 11.49 -42.60 18.34
C SER A 708 11.90 -44.03 17.97
N ILE A 709 11.49 -44.52 16.80
CA ILE A 709 11.87 -45.86 16.30
C ILE A 709 13.38 -45.98 16.07
N ARG A 710 14.01 -44.94 15.53
CA ARG A 710 15.46 -44.94 15.27
C ARG A 710 16.31 -44.61 16.50
N GLY A 711 15.70 -44.42 17.67
CA GLY A 711 16.40 -44.06 18.91
C GLY A 711 17.15 -42.72 18.80
N GLY A 712 16.59 -41.74 18.07
CA GLY A 712 17.23 -40.45 17.86
C GLY A 712 17.29 -39.59 19.12
N ALA A 713 18.29 -38.69 19.18
CA ALA A 713 18.62 -37.90 20.37
C ALA A 713 17.57 -36.81 20.74
N VAL A 714 16.67 -36.46 19.82
CA VAL A 714 15.63 -35.44 20.04
C VAL A 714 14.42 -36.06 20.74
N ARG A 715 13.88 -35.38 21.76
CA ARG A 715 12.67 -35.83 22.46
C ARG A 715 11.49 -35.86 21.49
N GLY A 716 10.82 -37.01 21.40
CA GLY A 716 9.58 -37.14 20.63
C GLY A 716 8.45 -36.33 21.28
N ILE A 717 7.45 -35.95 20.48
CA ILE A 717 6.24 -35.26 20.96
C ILE A 717 5.55 -36.13 22.01
N GLN A 718 5.61 -35.70 23.27
CA GLN A 718 4.74 -36.20 24.32
C GLN A 718 3.42 -35.43 24.23
N ASP A 719 2.30 -36.14 24.06
CA ASP A 719 0.99 -35.53 24.30
C ASP A 719 0.91 -35.23 25.80
N GLU A 720 0.51 -34.01 26.19
CA GLU A 720 0.09 -33.76 27.57
C GLU A 720 -1.00 -34.78 27.91
N GLU A 721 -0.89 -35.41 29.08
CA GLU A 721 -1.89 -36.35 29.60
C GLU A 721 -3.19 -35.59 29.93
N THR A 722 -3.88 -35.12 28.91
CA THR A 722 -5.31 -34.92 29.01
C THR A 722 -5.91 -36.32 29.24
N PRO A 723 -6.73 -36.54 30.27
CA PRO A 723 -7.34 -37.84 30.50
C PRO A 723 -8.28 -38.17 29.34
N ARG A 724 -7.75 -38.78 28.28
CA ARG A 724 -8.53 -39.25 27.14
C ARG A 724 -9.26 -40.51 27.59
N ARG A 725 -10.59 -40.41 27.76
CA ARG A 725 -11.47 -41.60 27.72
C ARG A 725 -11.14 -42.36 26.42
N ARG A 726 -10.93 -43.68 26.51
CA ARG A 726 -10.81 -44.52 25.30
C ARG A 726 -12.16 -44.48 24.57
N ARG A 727 -12.20 -43.86 23.38
CA ARG A 727 -13.41 -43.66 22.56
C ARG A 727 -13.41 -44.60 21.36
N GLY A 728 -14.60 -44.99 20.89
CA GLY A 728 -14.76 -45.87 19.73
C GLY A 728 -14.61 -45.14 18.39
N PHE A 729 -14.24 -45.86 17.31
CA PHE A 729 -14.10 -45.28 15.95
C PHE A 729 -15.37 -44.55 15.48
N TRP A 730 -16.55 -45.10 15.76
CA TRP A 730 -17.83 -44.48 15.41
C TRP A 730 -18.19 -43.26 16.27
N GLU A 731 -17.68 -43.21 17.50
CA GLU A 731 -17.82 -42.06 18.39
C GLU A 731 -16.88 -40.92 17.94
N TRP A 732 -15.67 -41.26 17.47
CA TRP A 732 -14.76 -40.31 16.83
C TRP A 732 -15.27 -39.80 15.48
N VAL A 733 -15.87 -40.65 14.63
CA VAL A 733 -16.48 -40.20 13.36
C VAL A 733 -17.69 -39.31 13.62
N GLY A 734 -18.53 -39.66 14.60
CA GLY A 734 -19.66 -38.83 15.02
C GLY A 734 -19.21 -37.46 15.52
N GLU A 735 -18.20 -37.43 16.40
CA GLU A 735 -17.64 -36.18 16.92
C GLU A 735 -16.82 -35.43 15.86
N PHE A 736 -16.18 -36.07 14.88
CA PHE A 736 -15.51 -35.40 13.77
C PHE A 736 -16.51 -34.63 12.90
N LEU A 737 -17.66 -35.26 12.60
CA LEU A 737 -18.76 -34.63 11.88
C LEU A 737 -19.44 -33.54 12.75
N ASP A 738 -19.58 -33.76 14.05
CA ASP A 738 -20.13 -32.78 15.00
C ASP A 738 -19.16 -31.64 15.31
N ASN A 739 -17.84 -31.83 15.21
CA ASN A 739 -16.83 -30.79 15.47
C ASN A 739 -16.60 -29.96 14.22
N ASP A 740 -16.73 -30.53 13.02
CA ASP A 740 -16.94 -29.74 11.80
C ASP A 740 -18.22 -28.93 11.96
N ARG A 741 -19.33 -29.55 12.38
CA ARG A 741 -20.60 -28.83 12.59
C ARG A 741 -20.53 -27.78 13.69
N LYS A 742 -19.81 -28.01 14.79
CA LYS A 742 -19.54 -27.04 15.86
C LYS A 742 -18.54 -25.98 15.48
N MET A 743 -17.55 -26.25 14.63
CA MET A 743 -16.69 -25.20 14.09
C MET A 743 -17.51 -24.27 13.18
N TRP A 744 -18.54 -24.81 12.53
CA TRP A 744 -19.54 -24.03 11.79
C TRP A 744 -20.63 -23.39 12.67
N ASP A 745 -21.01 -23.98 13.82
CA ASP A 745 -22.02 -23.43 14.75
C ASP A 745 -21.41 -22.51 15.84
N GLU A 746 -20.13 -22.63 16.18
CA GLU A 746 -19.40 -21.69 17.07
C GLU A 746 -18.90 -20.46 16.29
N ASN A 747 -18.59 -20.60 14.99
CA ASN A 747 -18.44 -19.45 14.08
C ASN A 747 -19.75 -18.99 13.42
N GLY A 748 -20.83 -19.77 13.51
CA GLY A 748 -22.13 -19.46 12.90
C GLY A 748 -23.27 -19.18 13.89
N GLY A 749 -23.00 -19.31 15.20
CA GLY A 749 -23.92 -19.04 16.30
C GLY A 749 -23.52 -17.83 17.15
N ALA A 750 -22.33 -17.29 16.94
CA ALA A 750 -22.13 -15.85 17.01
C ALA A 750 -22.49 -15.31 15.62
N GLY A 751 -23.79 -15.16 15.35
CA GLY A 751 -24.17 -14.07 14.48
C GLY A 751 -23.44 -12.87 15.03
N GLU A 752 -22.49 -12.34 14.25
CA GLU A 752 -22.17 -10.94 14.32
C GLU A 752 -23.53 -10.27 14.51
N ARG A 753 -23.73 -9.70 15.70
CA ARG A 753 -24.50 -8.48 15.74
C ARG A 753 -23.82 -7.64 14.70
N ASP A 754 -24.48 -7.50 13.56
CA ASP A 754 -24.25 -6.41 12.65
C ASP A 754 -24.02 -5.20 13.56
N ASP A 755 -22.78 -4.69 13.60
CA ASP A 755 -22.42 -3.52 14.38
C ASP A 755 -22.93 -2.26 13.65
N TRP A 756 -24.23 -2.32 13.31
CA TRP A 756 -25.08 -1.26 12.78
C TRP A 756 -26.07 -0.75 13.82
N ASP A 757 -26.10 -1.33 15.01
CA ASP A 757 -26.87 -0.82 16.15
C ASP A 757 -25.94 -0.01 17.07
N ILE A 758 -25.78 1.26 16.72
CA ILE A 758 -25.49 2.28 17.73
C ILE A 758 -26.74 2.36 18.61
N ASP A 759 -26.63 1.79 19.81
CA ASP A 759 -27.58 1.99 20.91
C ASP A 759 -27.74 3.50 21.16
N PHE A 760 -28.90 4.04 20.80
CA PHE A 760 -29.47 5.21 21.43
C PHE A 760 -30.81 4.75 22.00
N ASP A 761 -30.82 4.48 23.31
CA ASP A 761 -31.99 4.00 24.06
C ASP A 761 -33.17 4.97 23.95
N GLY A 762 -34.34 4.42 23.61
CA GLY A 762 -35.64 5.09 23.65
C GLY A 762 -36.77 4.10 23.35
N GLU A 763 -37.53 3.76 24.39
CA GLU A 763 -38.67 2.84 24.44
C GLU A 763 -39.68 2.97 23.27
N GLU A 764 -40.16 1.84 22.72
CA GLU A 764 -41.61 1.49 22.66
C GLU A 764 -41.89 0.15 21.94
N GLU A 765 -42.95 -0.52 22.41
CA GLU A 765 -43.47 -1.82 22.01
C GLU A 765 -44.13 -1.84 20.61
N GLY A 766 -44.17 -3.01 19.95
CA GLY A 766 -45.32 -3.35 19.10
C GLY A 766 -45.10 -4.19 17.83
N ASN A 767 -45.54 -5.45 17.90
CA ASN A 767 -46.06 -6.31 16.83
C ASN A 767 -45.14 -6.76 15.67
N GLY A 768 -44.67 -8.01 15.81
CA GLY A 768 -44.16 -8.81 14.71
C GLY A 768 -45.25 -9.36 13.79
N ILE A 769 -45.03 -9.23 12.49
CA ILE A 769 -45.59 -10.09 11.45
C ILE A 769 -44.43 -10.41 10.49
N GLY A 770 -43.75 -11.53 10.73
CA GLY A 770 -42.73 -12.07 9.83
C GLY A 770 -43.36 -13.08 8.88
N ALA A 771 -43.36 -12.77 7.58
CA ALA A 771 -43.77 -13.67 6.52
C ALA A 771 -42.70 -14.74 6.30
N GLU A 772 -43.12 -16.00 6.44
CA GLU A 772 -42.35 -17.22 6.28
C GLU A 772 -42.16 -17.51 4.77
N TYR A 773 -40.95 -17.39 4.24
CA TYR A 773 -40.59 -17.90 2.92
C TYR A 773 -39.88 -19.26 3.08
N PHE A 774 -40.64 -20.32 2.84
CA PHE A 774 -40.15 -21.67 2.63
C PHE A 774 -39.39 -21.72 1.29
N VAL A 775 -38.10 -22.04 1.31
CA VAL A 775 -37.33 -22.45 0.12
C VAL A 775 -37.19 -23.97 0.17
N GLU A 776 -37.84 -24.66 -0.77
CA GLU A 776 -37.69 -26.11 -0.97
C GLU A 776 -36.24 -26.44 -1.40
N PRO A 777 -35.56 -27.41 -0.75
CA PRO A 777 -34.23 -27.83 -1.20
C PRO A 777 -34.34 -28.69 -2.47
N GLY A 778 -33.72 -28.20 -3.55
CA GLY A 778 -33.63 -28.85 -4.85
C GLY A 778 -32.75 -30.12 -4.85
N GLU A 779 -33.14 -31.07 -5.69
CA GLU A 779 -32.68 -32.46 -5.79
C GLU A 779 -31.22 -32.70 -6.26
N GLU A 780 -30.31 -31.74 -6.10
CA GLU A 780 -28.93 -31.86 -6.65
C GLU A 780 -27.90 -32.51 -5.72
N GLN A 781 -28.15 -32.62 -4.41
CA GLN A 781 -27.18 -33.22 -3.46
C GLN A 781 -27.12 -34.76 -3.45
N ILE A 782 -28.09 -35.44 -4.06
CA ILE A 782 -28.15 -36.92 -4.05
C ILE A 782 -27.18 -37.52 -5.09
N PHE A 783 -26.88 -36.79 -6.17
CA PHE A 783 -26.04 -37.31 -7.26
C PHE A 783 -24.54 -37.33 -6.92
N GLU A 784 -24.04 -36.40 -6.11
CA GLU A 784 -22.62 -36.40 -5.69
C GLU A 784 -22.30 -37.51 -4.68
N GLY A 785 -23.22 -37.78 -3.73
CA GLY A 785 -23.05 -38.87 -2.76
C GLY A 785 -22.99 -40.26 -3.41
N VAL A 786 -23.80 -40.48 -4.46
CA VAL A 786 -23.78 -41.73 -5.24
C VAL A 786 -22.50 -41.86 -6.06
N GLY A 787 -21.99 -40.76 -6.62
CA GLY A 787 -20.72 -40.73 -7.37
C GLY A 787 -19.52 -41.18 -6.52
N ILE A 788 -19.46 -40.73 -5.26
CA ILE A 788 -18.39 -41.08 -4.31
C ILE A 788 -18.46 -42.56 -3.92
N LEU A 789 -19.66 -43.10 -3.69
CA LEU A 789 -19.84 -44.52 -3.35
C LEU A 789 -19.47 -45.47 -4.50
N VAL A 790 -19.77 -45.09 -5.75
CA VAL A 790 -19.38 -45.85 -6.94
C VAL A 790 -17.86 -45.84 -7.14
N LEU A 791 -17.21 -44.69 -6.92
CA LEU A 791 -15.74 -44.57 -6.99
C LEU A 791 -15.05 -45.38 -5.88
N ALA A 792 -15.59 -45.36 -4.66
CA ALA A 792 -15.08 -46.16 -3.55
C ALA A 792 -15.22 -47.68 -3.81
N ALA A 793 -16.34 -48.12 -4.40
CA ALA A 793 -16.55 -49.52 -4.79
C ALA A 793 -15.59 -49.95 -5.92
N LEU A 794 -15.32 -49.08 -6.90
CA LEU A 794 -14.34 -49.34 -7.96
C LEU A 794 -12.90 -49.43 -7.42
N LEU A 795 -12.54 -48.56 -6.48
CA LEU A 795 -11.24 -48.58 -5.80
C LEU A 795 -11.07 -49.84 -4.94
N ALA A 796 -12.09 -50.24 -4.19
CA ALA A 796 -12.10 -51.50 -3.45
C ALA A 796 -11.98 -52.72 -4.37
N GLY A 797 -12.67 -52.70 -5.52
CA GLY A 797 -12.56 -53.75 -6.55
C GLY A 797 -11.17 -53.85 -7.18
N LEU A 798 -10.51 -52.71 -7.44
CA LEU A 798 -9.13 -52.65 -7.94
C LEU A 798 -8.11 -53.13 -6.91
N ILE A 799 -8.30 -52.79 -5.62
CA ILE A 799 -7.47 -53.27 -4.52
C ILE A 799 -7.62 -54.79 -4.35
N TRP A 800 -8.86 -55.30 -4.40
CA TRP A 800 -9.14 -56.74 -4.35
C TRP A 800 -8.52 -57.50 -5.54
N TRP A 801 -8.59 -56.93 -6.75
CA TRP A 801 -7.99 -57.51 -7.95
C TRP A 801 -6.45 -57.51 -7.90
N ARG A 802 -5.83 -56.48 -7.31
CA ARG A 802 -4.38 -56.39 -7.08
C ARG A 802 -3.91 -57.43 -6.06
N GLN A 803 -4.64 -57.60 -4.95
CA GLN A 803 -4.32 -58.56 -3.89
C GLN A 803 -4.42 -60.02 -4.38
N ARG A 804 -5.35 -60.29 -5.31
CA ARG A 804 -5.53 -61.61 -5.94
C ARG A 804 -4.45 -61.98 -6.96
N ARG A 805 -3.72 -61.00 -7.54
CA ARG A 805 -2.53 -61.28 -8.36
C ARG A 805 -1.30 -61.64 -7.51
N VAL A 806 -1.15 -61.02 -6.33
CA VAL A 806 0.00 -61.25 -5.45
C VAL A 806 -0.03 -62.67 -4.84
N GLN A 807 -1.23 -63.21 -4.57
CA GLN A 807 -1.37 -64.60 -4.10
C GLN A 807 -1.18 -65.67 -5.19
N ARG A 808 -1.19 -65.32 -6.48
CA ARG A 808 -0.89 -66.25 -7.59
C ARG A 808 0.60 -66.31 -7.96
N GLY A 809 1.43 -65.44 -7.38
CA GLY A 809 2.87 -65.35 -7.66
C GLY A 809 3.79 -66.06 -6.65
N GLN A 810 3.25 -66.72 -5.62
CA GLN A 810 4.02 -67.50 -4.66
C GLN A 810 3.51 -68.94 -4.63
N GLY A 811 4.03 -69.73 -5.55
CA GLY A 811 3.71 -71.14 -5.68
C GLY A 811 4.70 -71.85 -6.58
N GLN A 812 6.00 -71.74 -6.31
CA GLN A 812 7.00 -72.78 -6.60
C GLN A 812 8.38 -72.39 -6.06
N GLU A 813 8.94 -73.33 -5.28
CA GLU A 813 10.35 -73.57 -4.92
C GLU A 813 10.75 -73.42 -3.44
N GLY A 814 11.02 -74.57 -2.82
CA GLY A 814 12.35 -74.80 -2.22
C GLY A 814 12.45 -74.85 -0.70
N VAL A 815 12.26 -76.04 -0.13
CA VAL A 815 12.50 -76.44 1.27
C VAL A 815 14.01 -76.56 1.59
N VAL A 816 14.44 -76.29 2.85
CA VAL A 816 15.23 -77.18 3.75
C VAL A 816 15.85 -76.41 4.96
N GLY A 817 15.53 -76.85 6.19
CA GLY A 817 16.51 -77.20 7.25
C GLY A 817 17.00 -76.14 8.27
N PRO A 818 16.82 -76.35 9.59
CA PRO A 818 17.21 -75.42 10.67
C PRO A 818 18.55 -75.78 11.33
N ASP A 819 19.23 -74.82 11.99
CA ASP A 819 19.79 -75.05 13.34
C ASP A 819 20.41 -73.80 14.01
N GLY A 820 20.04 -73.62 15.28
CA GLY A 820 20.80 -73.22 16.47
C GLY A 820 21.97 -72.21 16.45
N GLY A 821 21.97 -71.30 17.43
CA GLY A 821 23.22 -70.84 18.06
C GLY A 821 23.22 -69.42 18.63
N ASN A 822 23.15 -69.33 19.97
CA ASN A 822 23.50 -68.17 20.80
C ASN A 822 24.92 -67.63 20.53
N LEU A 823 25.16 -66.36 20.92
CA LEU A 823 26.27 -65.82 21.75
C LEU A 823 26.44 -64.31 21.40
N GLN A 824 26.10 -63.37 22.28
CA GLN A 824 26.81 -62.90 23.48
C GLN A 824 27.91 -61.85 23.20
N GLN A 825 27.62 -60.64 23.70
CA GLN A 825 28.48 -59.60 24.29
C GLN A 825 29.73 -59.07 23.57
N GLY A 826 29.83 -57.75 23.58
CA GLY A 826 31.08 -57.00 23.48
C GLY A 826 30.86 -55.53 23.85
N GLN A 827 30.93 -55.23 25.15
CA GLN A 827 31.15 -53.88 25.68
C GLN A 827 32.56 -53.41 25.31
N VAL A 828 32.73 -52.14 24.92
CA VAL A 828 33.95 -51.36 25.19
C VAL A 828 33.55 -49.90 25.48
N GLN A 829 33.93 -49.44 26.67
CA GLN A 829 33.98 -48.04 27.12
C GLN A 829 35.19 -47.32 26.51
N GLY A 830 35.08 -46.01 26.34
CA GLY A 830 36.22 -45.10 26.15
C GLY A 830 35.80 -43.65 26.36
N GLN A 831 36.31 -43.04 27.42
CA GLN A 831 36.14 -41.67 27.91
C GLN A 831 37.13 -40.67 27.27
N ASP A 832 36.98 -39.40 27.66
CA ASP A 832 37.84 -38.21 27.52
C ASP A 832 37.45 -37.27 26.36
N GLY A 833 37.29 -35.95 26.51
CA GLY A 833 37.54 -35.04 27.64
C GLY A 833 38.26 -33.77 27.14
N GLN A 834 37.69 -32.57 27.45
CA GLN A 834 38.24 -31.20 27.29
C GLN A 834 38.29 -30.60 25.85
N GLU A 835 38.09 -29.31 25.58
CA GLU A 835 38.07 -28.09 26.40
C GLU A 835 37.36 -26.95 25.61
N GLY A 836 36.82 -25.96 26.31
CA GLY A 836 35.99 -24.88 25.75
C GLY A 836 36.75 -23.77 25.03
N GLN A 837 36.08 -23.17 24.04
CA GLN A 837 36.38 -21.82 23.54
C GLN A 837 35.08 -21.02 23.43
N ASP A 838 35.05 -19.91 24.17
CA ASP A 838 34.04 -18.85 24.11
C ASP A 838 33.83 -18.38 22.65
N ARG A 839 32.65 -18.68 22.09
CA ARG A 839 32.17 -18.02 20.88
C ARG A 839 31.33 -16.80 21.27
N ARG A 840 31.92 -15.62 21.05
CA ARG A 840 31.32 -14.31 21.26
C ARG A 840 30.14 -14.09 20.29
N VAL A 841 29.06 -13.52 20.81
CA VAL A 841 27.75 -13.32 20.16
C VAL A 841 27.68 -12.02 19.32
N PHE A 842 28.77 -11.25 19.23
CA PHE A 842 28.77 -9.97 18.50
C PHE A 842 30.05 -9.75 17.67
N PRO A 843 29.95 -9.22 16.44
CA PRO A 843 31.11 -8.80 15.64
C PRO A 843 31.80 -7.57 16.26
N ALA A 844 33.10 -7.40 15.96
CA ALA A 844 33.89 -6.28 16.46
C ALA A 844 33.53 -4.98 15.70
N PRO A 845 33.74 -3.79 16.32
CA PRO A 845 33.39 -2.48 15.73
C PRO A 845 34.07 -2.14 14.39
N ASP A 846 35.04 -2.95 13.96
CA ASP A 846 35.90 -2.68 12.80
C ASP A 846 35.44 -3.45 11.53
N ASP A 847 34.30 -4.16 11.62
CA ASP A 847 33.72 -4.97 10.53
C ASP A 847 32.80 -4.12 9.62
N PRO A 848 32.97 -4.12 8.28
CA PRO A 848 32.09 -3.40 7.35
C PRO A 848 30.61 -3.80 7.44
N ASP A 849 30.30 -4.99 7.97
CA ASP A 849 28.94 -5.48 8.20
C ASP A 849 28.35 -5.05 9.57
N PHE A 850 29.06 -4.24 10.36
CA PHE A 850 28.59 -3.75 11.67
C PHE A 850 27.56 -2.62 11.58
N ALA A 851 27.63 -1.79 10.53
CA ALA A 851 26.76 -0.62 10.34
C ALA A 851 25.24 -0.91 10.33
N PRO A 852 24.74 -2.07 9.86
CA PRO A 852 23.33 -2.41 9.97
C PRO A 852 22.87 -2.93 11.36
N TRP A 853 23.71 -3.20 12.36
CA TRP A 853 23.29 -4.01 13.53
C TRP A 853 22.94 -3.24 14.83
N ASN A 854 22.77 -1.92 14.80
CA ASN A 854 22.30 -1.19 16.00
C ASN A 854 20.77 -1.31 16.18
N ALA A 855 20.34 -2.34 16.90
CA ALA A 855 18.98 -2.49 17.44
C ALA A 855 18.64 -1.40 18.46
N PRO A 856 17.40 -0.89 18.51
CA PRO A 856 16.78 -0.47 19.75
C PRO A 856 15.83 -1.58 20.22
N GLY A 857 16.09 -2.09 21.43
CA GLY A 857 15.12 -2.86 22.19
C GLY A 857 13.81 -2.07 22.33
N GLY A 858 12.73 -2.82 22.49
CA GLY A 858 11.35 -2.33 22.45
C GLY A 858 11.10 -1.07 23.28
N VAL A 859 10.29 -0.18 22.71
CA VAL A 859 9.59 0.86 23.46
C VAL A 859 8.13 0.43 23.51
N GLY A 860 7.72 0.00 24.71
CA GLY A 860 6.31 -0.09 25.05
C GLY A 860 5.75 1.32 25.31
N HIS A 861 4.49 1.48 24.90
CA HIS A 861 3.57 2.60 25.14
C HIS A 861 3.94 3.99 24.59
#